data_AF-A0A6N7IXG3-F1
#
_entry.id   AF-A0A6N7IXG3-F1
#
_cell.length_a   1.000
_cell.length_b   1.000
_cell.length_c   1.000
_cell.angle_alpha   90.00
_cell.angle_beta   90.00
_cell.angle_gamma   90.00
#
_symmetry.space_group_name_H-M   'P 1'
#
loop_
_entity.id
_entity.type
_entity.pdbx_description
1 polymer ?
#
loop_
_entity_poly.entity_id
_entity_poly.type
_entity_poly.pdbx_seq_one_letter_code
_entity_poly.pdbx_strand_id
1 'polypeptide(L)'
;MLMQDKMKSLITNIKLDAATFHGETVDPTYINFFFGKNGAGKSTVAYAFEHPECLEWQTGVNSADYTILVYNQEFIDRNLANYGDLKGVFTLSEENAETRKQIDEKTEERKDVVADGKQAAEDRDKKSGELKPLRDAFETTCWDDTEDIRKSFDQTQNGKKKKLQFTDEVLSGKHSAVDHKKEDIQKLYDIAYDPKARRYPLFKFSSELEGEYDLTGASHLGEEVTSRSETQFAKFMKALNATEWVKQGHADYVVGHDEGKCPFCQRKLPDDFEKDIAEAFDEGYQKALDALETFETEYTRKMAALLELLKKNLTDVFPKVKTAEYEKLVAQLETLITENEQLIAQKRATPGEPVTLKDTDTIISDIDDTITGINKLIQENNDIVDTKPDKQLECFNMVWEKIAFILKDKVAAYNKSKKDIEAEAKRLDGQVKALQEKYKTLTSEINKLNASVINTAATVDSINAHLKDSGFEGFRLREKEGVKGTYEVIREDGKVADKLSEGERNFIAFLYFYHLVRGSQTETDSGKDKIVVIDDPVSSMDSSALFIVSALVREMLGVCSNNVRLEDHEYKGKYIQQIFILTHNAFFHREITYNQVSHYRYVTFFKVNKKNNISSIEKCVIEATKVSEKDRNFNPVQNSYAALWREYEKLDAPIPLMNVIRRILEYYFLQLCGFESSVLSNTVLEALKKQIMDEAAGGVPDYTKYHLAQAMLSYINRSDSFNDGLHFVDESIDCDQYRSVFYSIFDVMNQGQHFRHMMEEAE
;
A
#
# COMPACT_ATOMS: atom_id res chain seq x y z
N MET A 1 -41.88 -1.68 -7.80
CA MET A 1 -40.95 -2.31 -8.76
C MET A 1 -39.79 -1.35 -8.88
N LEU A 2 -38.58 -1.75 -8.50
CA LEU A 2 -37.42 -0.85 -8.34
C LEU A 2 -37.03 -0.20 -9.68
N MET A 3 -36.68 1.10 -9.63
CA MET A 3 -36.01 1.84 -10.72
C MET A 3 -34.93 0.95 -11.33
N GLN A 4 -35.01 0.66 -12.63
CA GLN A 4 -33.96 -0.10 -13.31
C GLN A 4 -33.00 0.89 -13.95
N ASP A 5 -31.83 1.05 -13.32
CA ASP A 5 -30.75 1.86 -13.86
C ASP A 5 -30.39 1.43 -15.30
N LYS A 6 -29.97 2.42 -16.10
CA LYS A 6 -29.44 2.16 -17.44
C LYS A 6 -28.20 1.25 -17.37
N MET A 7 -28.13 0.28 -18.27
CA MET A 7 -27.02 -0.67 -18.39
C MET A 7 -25.78 0.03 -18.95
N LYS A 8 -24.73 0.09 -18.12
CA LYS A 8 -23.41 0.58 -18.52
C LYS A 8 -22.65 -0.50 -19.31
N SER A 9 -21.79 -0.06 -20.21
CA SER A 9 -20.84 -0.91 -20.96
C SER A 9 -19.41 -0.62 -20.47
N LEU A 10 -18.40 -0.91 -21.30
CA LEU A 10 -16.96 -0.83 -21.00
C LEU A 10 -16.53 0.53 -20.43
N ILE A 11 -16.83 1.62 -21.14
CA ILE A 11 -16.61 2.99 -20.63
C ILE A 11 -17.84 3.38 -19.81
N THR A 12 -17.61 3.71 -18.55
CA THR A 12 -18.64 3.97 -17.55
C THR A 12 -18.81 5.45 -17.23
N ASN A 13 -17.78 6.27 -17.51
CA ASN A 13 -17.81 7.73 -17.40
C ASN A 13 -16.82 8.36 -18.40
N ILE A 14 -17.16 9.55 -18.91
CA ILE A 14 -16.31 10.39 -19.76
C ILE A 14 -16.18 11.76 -19.09
N LYS A 15 -14.94 12.20 -18.87
CA LYS A 15 -14.61 13.52 -18.31
C LYS A 15 -14.24 14.50 -19.40
N LEU A 16 -14.89 15.66 -19.40
CA LEU A 16 -14.72 16.72 -20.38
C LEU A 16 -14.25 18.00 -19.69
N ASP A 17 -12.98 18.32 -19.86
CA ASP A 17 -12.36 19.54 -19.31
C ASP A 17 -11.45 20.20 -20.35
N ALA A 18 -11.96 20.33 -21.58
CA ALA A 18 -11.23 20.86 -22.72
C ALA A 18 -12.11 21.81 -23.56
N ALA A 19 -11.43 22.75 -24.23
CA ALA A 19 -12.02 23.79 -25.07
C ALA A 19 -13.08 24.65 -24.35
N THR A 20 -14.35 24.23 -24.39
CA THR A 20 -15.49 24.97 -23.83
C THR A 20 -16.22 24.20 -22.73
N PHE A 21 -15.78 22.98 -22.42
CA PHE A 21 -16.25 22.22 -21.26
C PHE A 21 -15.41 22.56 -20.03
N HIS A 22 -16.03 22.57 -18.85
CA HIS A 22 -15.40 22.86 -17.57
C HIS A 22 -15.83 21.83 -16.53
N GLY A 23 -15.07 20.74 -16.41
CA GLY A 23 -15.36 19.64 -15.48
C GLY A 23 -16.69 18.91 -15.72
N GLU A 24 -17.17 18.86 -16.97
CA GLU A 24 -18.41 18.18 -17.33
C GLU A 24 -18.20 16.66 -17.39
N THR A 25 -19.21 15.88 -17.01
CA THR A 25 -19.12 14.41 -17.01
C THR A 25 -20.30 13.77 -17.72
N VAL A 26 -20.04 12.65 -18.40
CA VAL A 26 -21.06 11.90 -19.14
C VAL A 26 -21.05 10.46 -18.67
N ASP A 27 -22.22 9.93 -18.32
CA ASP A 27 -22.43 8.52 -17.97
C ASP A 27 -23.09 7.77 -19.14
N PRO A 28 -22.29 7.15 -20.04
CA PRO A 28 -22.81 6.47 -21.22
C PRO A 28 -23.34 5.05 -20.95
N THR A 29 -24.07 4.54 -21.93
CA THR A 29 -24.58 3.17 -22.03
C THR A 29 -23.92 2.44 -23.20
N TYR A 30 -24.49 1.30 -23.65
CA TYR A 30 -24.04 0.60 -24.85
C TYR A 30 -24.13 1.47 -26.10
N ILE A 31 -25.27 2.15 -26.31
CA ILE A 31 -25.53 3.01 -27.47
C ILE A 31 -25.77 4.44 -26.99
N ASN A 32 -25.06 5.41 -27.58
CA ASN A 32 -25.10 6.80 -27.14
C ASN A 32 -25.22 7.76 -28.33
N PHE A 33 -26.26 8.59 -28.32
CA PHE A 33 -26.48 9.61 -29.34
C PHE A 33 -26.25 11.01 -28.78
N PHE A 34 -25.41 11.81 -29.43
CA PHE A 34 -25.16 13.22 -29.07
C PHE A 34 -25.64 14.12 -30.19
N PHE A 35 -26.63 14.97 -29.90
CA PHE A 35 -27.14 15.95 -30.84
C PHE A 35 -26.85 17.37 -30.35
N GLY A 36 -26.36 18.24 -31.22
CA GLY A 36 -26.12 19.64 -30.86
C GLY A 36 -25.76 20.50 -32.06
N LYS A 37 -25.95 21.82 -31.94
CA LYS A 37 -25.64 22.78 -33.00
C LYS A 37 -24.15 22.76 -33.37
N ASN A 38 -23.82 23.30 -34.54
CA ASN A 38 -22.42 23.51 -34.93
C ASN A 38 -21.70 24.42 -33.92
N GLY A 39 -20.46 24.03 -33.57
CA GLY A 39 -19.66 24.73 -32.57
C GLY A 39 -20.06 24.49 -31.10
N ALA A 40 -21.00 23.57 -30.81
CA ALA A 40 -21.45 23.27 -29.44
C ALA A 40 -20.51 22.36 -28.62
N GLY A 41 -19.44 21.80 -29.22
CA GLY A 41 -18.46 20.96 -28.52
C GLY A 41 -18.52 19.46 -28.80
N LYS A 42 -19.35 18.99 -29.75
CA LYS A 42 -19.44 17.55 -30.13
C LYS A 42 -18.08 16.93 -30.47
N SER A 43 -17.28 17.58 -31.31
CA SER A 43 -15.95 17.08 -31.67
C SER A 43 -15.00 17.00 -30.47
N THR A 44 -15.18 17.84 -29.45
CA THR A 44 -14.42 17.72 -28.19
C THR A 44 -14.80 16.46 -27.41
N VAL A 45 -16.08 16.05 -27.47
CA VAL A 45 -16.51 14.76 -26.90
C VAL A 45 -15.88 13.59 -27.65
N ALA A 46 -15.83 13.64 -28.98
CA ALA A 46 -15.15 12.61 -29.78
C ALA A 46 -13.64 12.55 -29.51
N TYR A 47 -12.99 13.71 -29.38
CA TYR A 47 -11.56 13.85 -29.07
C TYR A 47 -11.17 13.28 -27.70
N ALA A 48 -12.10 13.27 -26.73
CA ALA A 48 -11.88 12.66 -25.43
C ALA A 48 -11.55 11.14 -25.52
N PHE A 49 -11.98 10.46 -26.58
CA PHE A 49 -11.68 9.04 -26.80
C PHE A 49 -10.25 8.78 -27.29
N GLU A 50 -9.53 9.82 -27.70
CA GLU A 50 -8.11 9.75 -28.05
C GLU A 50 -7.20 9.99 -26.81
N HIS A 51 -7.80 10.33 -25.66
CA HIS A 51 -7.15 10.74 -24.42
C HIS A 51 -7.56 9.80 -23.28
N PRO A 52 -6.77 8.76 -22.95
CA PRO A 52 -7.15 7.74 -21.96
C PRO A 52 -7.53 8.29 -20.59
N GLU A 53 -6.96 9.44 -20.17
CA GLU A 53 -7.26 10.13 -18.92
C GLU A 53 -8.69 10.69 -18.85
N CYS A 54 -9.34 10.87 -19.99
CA CYS A 54 -10.73 11.32 -20.07
C CYS A 54 -11.73 10.16 -19.88
N LEU A 55 -11.29 8.90 -19.91
CA LEU A 55 -12.17 7.73 -19.95
C LEU A 55 -12.06 6.89 -18.67
N GLU A 56 -13.18 6.64 -18.00
CA GLU A 56 -13.25 5.69 -16.88
C GLU A 56 -13.83 4.36 -17.32
N TRP A 57 -13.03 3.29 -17.19
CA TRP A 57 -13.40 1.94 -17.57
C TRP A 57 -14.04 1.18 -16.41
N GLN A 58 -14.92 0.23 -16.73
CA GLN A 58 -15.50 -0.70 -15.77
C GLN A 58 -14.41 -1.48 -15.02
N THR A 59 -14.59 -1.66 -13.71
CA THR A 59 -13.63 -2.37 -12.86
C THR A 59 -13.33 -3.78 -13.37
N GLY A 60 -12.05 -4.12 -13.53
CA GLY A 60 -11.59 -5.43 -14.00
C GLY A 60 -11.48 -5.55 -15.53
N VAL A 61 -11.82 -4.52 -16.28
CA VAL A 61 -11.63 -4.46 -17.73
C VAL A 61 -10.25 -3.88 -18.05
N ASN A 62 -9.48 -4.57 -18.90
CA ASN A 62 -8.22 -4.06 -19.44
C ASN A 62 -8.48 -3.38 -20.80
N SER A 63 -8.17 -2.09 -20.91
CA SER A 63 -8.39 -1.33 -22.14
C SER A 63 -7.59 -1.86 -23.34
N ALA A 64 -6.46 -2.54 -23.10
CA ALA A 64 -5.62 -3.12 -24.15
C ALA A 64 -6.29 -4.27 -24.94
N ASP A 65 -7.34 -4.88 -24.36
CA ASP A 65 -8.09 -5.97 -24.99
C ASP A 65 -9.09 -5.47 -26.05
N TYR A 66 -9.32 -4.16 -26.12
CA TYR A 66 -10.29 -3.52 -27.02
C TYR A 66 -9.60 -2.55 -27.98
N THR A 67 -10.27 -2.23 -29.08
CA THR A 67 -9.84 -1.17 -30.00
C THR A 67 -10.86 -0.04 -30.03
N ILE A 68 -10.42 1.18 -29.74
CA ILE A 68 -11.25 2.39 -29.93
C ILE A 68 -11.07 2.88 -31.37
N LEU A 69 -12.18 3.01 -32.09
CA LEU A 69 -12.22 3.51 -33.47
C LEU A 69 -12.99 4.82 -33.50
N VAL A 70 -12.30 5.91 -33.84
CA VAL A 70 -12.87 7.26 -33.93
C VAL A 70 -12.92 7.70 -35.38
N TYR A 71 -14.13 7.97 -35.90
CA TYR A 71 -14.35 8.65 -37.16
C TYR A 71 -14.52 10.14 -36.88
N ASN A 72 -13.57 10.95 -37.32
CA ASN A 72 -13.55 12.41 -37.23
C ASN A 72 -12.74 12.98 -38.41
N GLN A 73 -12.58 14.31 -38.46
CA GLN A 73 -11.79 14.95 -39.53
C GLN A 73 -10.34 14.46 -39.57
N GLU A 74 -9.71 14.20 -38.42
CA GLU A 74 -8.35 13.67 -38.36
C GLU A 74 -8.24 12.26 -38.97
N PHE A 75 -9.26 11.42 -38.77
CA PHE A 75 -9.34 10.10 -39.41
C PHE A 75 -9.40 10.23 -40.93
N ILE A 76 -10.23 11.15 -41.45
CA ILE A 76 -10.35 11.40 -42.90
C ILE A 76 -9.03 11.92 -43.45
N ASP A 77 -8.40 12.87 -42.76
CA ASP A 77 -7.12 13.47 -43.16
C ASP A 77 -5.99 12.46 -43.16
N ARG A 78 -5.87 11.65 -42.10
CA ARG A 78 -4.82 10.65 -41.96
C ARG A 78 -4.94 9.52 -42.99
N ASN A 79 -6.14 9.00 -43.21
CA ASN A 79 -6.33 7.80 -44.04
C ASN A 79 -6.51 8.12 -45.53
N LEU A 80 -6.92 9.35 -45.88
CA LEU A 80 -7.08 9.79 -47.28
C LEU A 80 -6.11 10.92 -47.67
N ALA A 81 -4.97 11.05 -47.00
CA ALA A 81 -3.91 11.99 -47.39
C ALA A 81 -3.29 11.66 -48.76
N ASN A 82 -3.17 10.37 -49.08
CA ASN A 82 -2.60 9.88 -50.33
C ASN A 82 -3.52 8.81 -50.95
N TYR A 83 -4.20 9.17 -52.04
CA TYR A 83 -5.12 8.28 -52.75
C TYR A 83 -4.43 7.07 -53.42
N GLY A 84 -3.10 7.07 -53.54
CA GLY A 84 -2.33 5.95 -54.07
C GLY A 84 -1.73 5.03 -53.01
N ASP A 85 -2.07 5.21 -51.72
CA ASP A 85 -1.46 4.43 -50.64
C ASP A 85 -2.41 4.21 -49.46
N LEU A 86 -3.68 3.88 -49.74
CA LEU A 86 -4.65 3.55 -48.70
C LEU A 86 -4.27 2.20 -48.08
N LYS A 87 -4.08 2.14 -46.77
CA LYS A 87 -3.83 0.88 -46.07
C LYS A 87 -5.04 -0.05 -46.23
N GLY A 88 -4.79 -1.29 -46.62
CA GLY A 88 -5.85 -2.27 -46.75
C GLY A 88 -6.56 -2.54 -45.43
N VAL A 89 -7.87 -2.75 -45.52
CA VAL A 89 -8.67 -3.22 -44.38
C VAL A 89 -8.82 -4.73 -44.51
N PHE A 90 -8.38 -5.42 -43.48
CA PHE A 90 -8.58 -6.84 -43.30
C PHE A 90 -10.00 -7.05 -42.79
N THR A 91 -10.95 -7.31 -43.69
CA THR A 91 -12.32 -7.66 -43.30
C THR A 91 -12.48 -9.17 -43.23
N LEU A 92 -13.35 -9.60 -42.32
CA LEU A 92 -13.73 -11.00 -42.17
C LEU A 92 -14.76 -11.31 -43.27
N SER A 93 -14.42 -12.15 -44.25
CA SER A 93 -15.40 -12.59 -45.25
C SER A 93 -16.45 -13.50 -44.62
N GLU A 94 -17.69 -13.47 -45.14
CA GLU A 94 -18.79 -14.35 -44.71
C GLU A 94 -18.55 -15.84 -45.01
N GLU A 95 -17.52 -16.19 -45.80
CA GLU A 95 -17.34 -17.54 -46.35
C GLU A 95 -16.92 -18.62 -45.32
N ASN A 96 -16.54 -18.25 -44.08
CA ASN A 96 -16.09 -19.23 -43.07
C ASN A 96 -16.94 -19.20 -41.79
N ALA A 97 -18.25 -19.43 -41.92
CA ALA A 97 -19.19 -19.56 -40.81
C ALA A 97 -18.74 -20.57 -39.73
N GLU A 98 -18.06 -21.65 -40.14
CA GLU A 98 -17.51 -22.67 -39.23
C GLU A 98 -16.33 -22.12 -38.41
N THR A 99 -15.38 -21.42 -39.04
CA THR A 99 -14.27 -20.77 -38.32
C THR A 99 -14.77 -19.70 -37.35
N ARG A 100 -15.86 -18.99 -37.71
CA ARG A 100 -16.53 -18.01 -36.84
C ARG A 100 -17.06 -18.66 -35.57
N LYS A 101 -17.78 -19.77 -35.72
CA LYS A 101 -18.31 -20.55 -34.59
C LYS A 101 -17.18 -21.00 -33.65
N GLN A 102 -16.06 -21.46 -34.20
CA GLN A 102 -14.88 -21.85 -33.41
C GLN A 102 -14.25 -20.67 -32.66
N ILE A 103 -14.21 -19.47 -33.26
CA ILE A 103 -13.71 -18.26 -32.58
C ILE A 103 -14.65 -17.87 -31.44
N ASP A 104 -15.97 -17.89 -31.66
CA ASP A 104 -16.97 -17.55 -30.64
C ASP A 104 -16.90 -18.54 -29.46
N GLU A 105 -16.84 -19.85 -29.75
CA GLU A 105 -16.68 -20.91 -28.74
C GLU A 105 -15.41 -20.74 -27.91
N LYS A 106 -14.25 -20.50 -28.55
CA LYS A 106 -12.98 -20.28 -27.85
C LYS A 106 -12.95 -18.98 -27.06
N THR A 107 -13.63 -17.95 -27.55
CA THR A 107 -13.74 -16.66 -26.86
C THR A 107 -14.57 -16.81 -25.59
N GLU A 108 -15.65 -17.58 -25.64
CA GLU A 108 -16.47 -17.87 -24.46
C GLU A 108 -15.71 -18.76 -23.46
N GLU A 109 -15.02 -19.80 -23.93
CA GLU A 109 -14.14 -20.61 -23.07
C GLU A 109 -13.05 -19.76 -22.40
N ARG A 110 -12.51 -18.76 -23.10
CA ARG A 110 -11.52 -17.83 -22.53
C ARG A 110 -12.12 -16.97 -21.42
N LYS A 111 -13.39 -16.54 -21.53
CA LYS A 111 -14.07 -15.79 -20.47
C LYS A 111 -14.22 -16.65 -19.21
N ASP A 112 -14.63 -17.90 -19.37
CA ASP A 112 -14.75 -18.84 -18.25
C ASP A 112 -13.39 -19.04 -17.56
N VAL A 113 -12.31 -19.22 -18.33
CA VAL A 113 -10.94 -19.33 -17.79
C VAL A 113 -10.52 -18.08 -17.00
N VAL A 114 -10.92 -16.88 -17.42
CA VAL A 114 -10.63 -15.64 -16.70
C VAL A 114 -11.41 -15.58 -15.38
N ALA A 115 -12.69 -15.93 -15.40
CA ALA A 115 -13.53 -15.99 -14.20
C ALA A 115 -12.99 -17.01 -13.18
N ASP A 116 -12.68 -18.23 -13.63
CA ASP A 116 -12.08 -19.28 -12.82
C ASP A 116 -10.71 -18.87 -12.27
N GLY A 117 -9.89 -18.21 -13.10
CA GLY A 117 -8.57 -17.72 -12.70
C GLY A 117 -8.64 -16.68 -11.59
N LYS A 118 -9.63 -15.78 -11.65
CA LYS A 118 -9.88 -14.79 -10.59
C LYS A 118 -10.31 -15.48 -9.29
N GLN A 119 -11.28 -16.39 -9.36
CA GLN A 119 -11.74 -17.12 -8.18
C GLN A 119 -10.61 -17.92 -7.53
N ALA A 120 -9.81 -18.65 -8.32
CA ALA A 120 -8.68 -19.42 -7.82
C ALA A 120 -7.60 -18.54 -7.16
N ALA A 121 -7.38 -17.32 -7.66
CA ALA A 121 -6.47 -16.35 -7.05
C ALA A 121 -7.00 -15.83 -5.70
N GLU A 122 -8.29 -15.49 -5.64
CA GLU A 122 -8.95 -15.07 -4.38
C GLU A 122 -8.89 -16.18 -3.32
N ASP A 123 -9.15 -17.43 -3.71
CA ASP A 123 -9.08 -18.59 -2.81
C ASP A 123 -7.65 -18.83 -2.31
N ARG A 124 -6.64 -18.72 -3.18
CA ARG A 124 -5.21 -18.81 -2.80
C ARG A 124 -4.85 -17.75 -1.78
N ASP A 125 -5.23 -16.50 -2.03
CA ASP A 125 -4.86 -15.37 -1.18
C ASP A 125 -5.55 -15.45 0.18
N LYS A 126 -6.83 -15.84 0.20
CA LYS A 126 -7.57 -16.14 1.42
C LYS A 126 -6.87 -17.23 2.23
N LYS A 127 -6.46 -18.32 1.57
CA LYS A 127 -5.79 -19.45 2.24
C LYS A 127 -4.42 -19.06 2.79
N SER A 128 -3.62 -18.33 2.02
CA SER A 128 -2.32 -17.81 2.48
C SER A 128 -2.47 -16.84 3.66
N GLY A 129 -3.55 -16.04 3.66
CA GLY A 129 -3.90 -15.13 4.74
C GLY A 129 -4.14 -15.79 6.09
N GLU A 130 -4.46 -17.09 6.14
CA GLU A 130 -4.67 -17.85 7.39
C GLU A 130 -3.38 -18.07 8.20
N LEU A 131 -2.19 -17.94 7.58
CA LEU A 131 -0.90 -18.17 8.25
C LEU A 131 -0.62 -17.18 9.38
N LYS A 132 -1.00 -15.91 9.19
CA LYS A 132 -0.77 -14.87 10.19
C LYS A 132 -1.64 -15.05 11.44
N PRO A 133 -2.98 -15.21 11.33
CA PRO A 133 -3.83 -15.55 12.48
C PRO A 133 -3.38 -16.84 13.19
N LEU A 134 -2.99 -17.87 12.44
CA LEU A 134 -2.46 -19.11 13.03
C LEU A 134 -1.20 -18.84 13.87
N ARG A 135 -0.29 -18.01 13.36
CA ARG A 135 0.93 -17.61 14.09
C ARG A 135 0.59 -16.78 15.32
N ASP A 136 -0.24 -15.76 15.21
CA ASP A 136 -0.60 -14.87 16.33
C ASP A 136 -1.28 -15.64 17.48
N ALA A 137 -2.17 -16.58 17.14
CA ALA A 137 -2.80 -17.49 18.11
C ALA A 137 -1.77 -18.41 18.79
N PHE A 138 -0.82 -18.95 18.02
CA PHE A 138 0.24 -19.79 18.56
C PHE A 138 1.20 -19.00 19.46
N GLU A 139 1.56 -17.77 19.11
CA GLU A 139 2.38 -16.90 19.95
C GLU A 139 1.73 -16.62 21.31
N THR A 140 0.41 -16.42 21.32
CA THR A 140 -0.35 -16.24 22.56
C THR A 140 -0.39 -17.54 23.37
N THR A 141 -0.63 -18.69 22.73
CA THR A 141 -0.59 -20.00 23.40
C THR A 141 0.77 -20.26 24.05
N CYS A 142 1.88 -20.05 23.33
CA CYS A 142 3.23 -20.20 23.86
C CYS A 142 3.46 -19.32 25.09
N TRP A 143 2.97 -18.08 25.04
CA TRP A 143 3.18 -17.09 26.08
C TRP A 143 2.43 -17.40 27.37
N ASP A 144 1.19 -17.86 27.23
CA ASP A 144 0.26 -18.09 28.33
C ASP A 144 0.49 -19.46 28.98
N ASP A 145 0.64 -20.53 28.19
CA ASP A 145 0.85 -21.90 28.70
C ASP A 145 2.19 -22.04 29.45
N THR A 146 3.15 -21.14 29.21
CA THR A 146 4.47 -21.15 29.87
C THR A 146 4.65 -20.08 30.93
N GLU A 147 3.59 -19.32 31.26
CA GLU A 147 3.67 -18.15 32.14
C GLU A 147 4.34 -18.45 33.50
N ASP A 148 3.97 -19.57 34.13
CA ASP A 148 4.50 -19.98 35.42
C ASP A 148 6.02 -20.22 35.38
N ILE A 149 6.50 -21.02 34.43
CA ILE A 149 7.92 -21.32 34.24
C ILE A 149 8.69 -20.05 33.86
N ARG A 150 8.14 -19.25 32.93
CA ARG A 150 8.78 -18.03 32.46
C ARG A 150 8.99 -17.02 33.59
N LYS A 151 7.96 -16.78 34.40
CA LYS A 151 8.02 -15.84 35.54
C LYS A 151 8.91 -16.37 36.66
N SER A 152 8.92 -17.68 36.90
CA SER A 152 9.75 -18.29 37.95
C SER A 152 11.24 -18.21 37.64
N PHE A 153 11.61 -18.27 36.35
CA PHE A 153 13.01 -18.35 35.90
C PHE A 153 13.36 -17.26 34.87
N ASP A 154 12.93 -16.02 35.11
CA ASP A 154 12.98 -14.91 34.14
C ASP A 154 14.38 -14.64 33.54
N GLN A 155 15.46 -14.83 34.30
CA GLN A 155 16.82 -14.52 33.83
C GLN A 155 17.34 -15.49 32.76
N THR A 156 16.76 -16.68 32.62
CA THR A 156 17.11 -17.63 31.55
C THR A 156 16.55 -17.22 30.18
N GLN A 157 15.70 -16.20 30.13
CA GLN A 157 15.01 -15.76 28.91
C GLN A 157 15.46 -14.38 28.43
N ASN A 158 16.61 -13.87 28.92
CA ASN A 158 17.16 -12.59 28.47
C ASN A 158 17.33 -12.57 26.94
N GLY A 159 16.85 -11.50 26.30
CA GLY A 159 16.77 -11.37 24.84
C GLY A 159 15.57 -12.06 24.18
N LYS A 160 14.78 -12.84 24.93
CA LYS A 160 13.60 -13.60 24.44
C LYS A 160 12.32 -13.27 25.21
N LYS A 161 12.24 -12.06 25.79
CA LYS A 161 11.13 -11.61 26.65
C LYS A 161 9.98 -10.90 25.90
N LYS A 162 9.86 -11.10 24.59
CA LYS A 162 8.64 -10.71 23.85
C LYS A 162 8.10 -11.92 23.09
N LYS A 163 6.78 -11.93 22.87
CA LYS A 163 6.04 -13.05 22.26
C LYS A 163 6.70 -13.60 21.01
N LEU A 164 7.11 -12.72 20.10
CA LEU A 164 7.73 -13.10 18.83
C LEU A 164 9.06 -13.85 19.03
N GLN A 165 10.05 -13.24 19.71
CA GLN A 165 11.36 -13.89 19.91
C GLN A 165 11.27 -15.16 20.75
N PHE A 166 10.34 -15.18 21.72
CA PHE A 166 10.10 -16.38 22.53
C PHE A 166 9.59 -17.53 21.67
N THR A 167 8.58 -17.25 20.84
CA THR A 167 7.96 -18.26 19.97
C THR A 167 8.93 -18.74 18.89
N ASP A 168 9.79 -17.86 18.37
CA ASP A 168 10.86 -18.26 17.46
C ASP A 168 11.86 -19.22 18.10
N GLU A 169 12.24 -18.99 19.36
CA GLU A 169 13.12 -19.91 20.08
C GLU A 169 12.43 -21.26 20.32
N VAL A 170 11.15 -21.27 20.72
CA VAL A 170 10.36 -22.50 20.86
C VAL A 170 10.33 -23.29 19.55
N LEU A 171 10.16 -22.62 18.42
CA LEU A 171 10.09 -23.25 17.09
C LEU A 171 11.45 -23.56 16.47
N SER A 172 12.55 -23.13 17.09
CA SER A 172 13.91 -23.34 16.56
C SER A 172 14.33 -24.81 16.53
N GLY A 173 13.66 -25.67 17.31
CA GLY A 173 14.00 -27.08 17.45
C GLY A 173 15.31 -27.36 18.21
N LYS A 174 15.91 -26.34 18.84
CA LYS A 174 17.18 -26.46 19.58
C LYS A 174 17.04 -27.19 20.92
N HIS A 175 15.85 -27.18 21.51
CA HIS A 175 15.61 -27.66 22.87
C HIS A 175 14.83 -28.97 22.84
N SER A 176 15.36 -29.99 23.52
CA SER A 176 14.69 -31.27 23.62
C SER A 176 13.52 -31.21 24.62
N ALA A 177 12.43 -31.92 24.35
CA ALA A 177 11.27 -31.92 25.24
C ALA A 177 11.51 -32.86 26.44
N VAL A 178 11.98 -32.30 27.56
CA VAL A 178 12.26 -33.05 28.80
C VAL A 178 11.45 -32.50 29.95
N ASP A 179 10.79 -33.40 30.68
CA ASP A 179 9.96 -33.04 31.83
C ASP A 179 10.80 -32.89 33.11
N HIS A 180 11.38 -31.70 33.29
CA HIS A 180 12.08 -31.36 34.53
C HIS A 180 11.08 -31.01 35.64
N LYS A 181 11.34 -31.46 36.87
CA LYS A 181 10.59 -30.99 38.05
C LYS A 181 10.95 -29.54 38.32
N LYS A 182 9.93 -28.71 38.57
CA LYS A 182 10.12 -27.27 38.80
C LYS A 182 11.03 -27.01 40.01
N GLU A 183 10.95 -27.85 41.03
CA GLU A 183 11.73 -27.75 42.26
C GLU A 183 13.23 -27.96 42.00
N ASP A 184 13.59 -28.83 41.05
CA ASP A 184 14.99 -29.10 40.71
C ASP A 184 15.57 -27.95 39.90
N ILE A 185 14.77 -27.36 38.98
CA ILE A 185 15.14 -26.12 38.30
C ILE A 185 15.31 -24.98 39.30
N GLN A 186 14.40 -24.82 40.27
CA GLN A 186 14.46 -23.76 41.26
C GLN A 186 15.74 -23.81 42.10
N LYS A 187 16.11 -24.99 42.60
CA LYS A 187 17.36 -25.17 43.35
C LYS A 187 18.57 -24.72 42.54
N LEU A 188 18.63 -25.12 41.27
CA LEU A 188 19.74 -24.77 40.39
C LEU A 188 19.72 -23.27 40.04
N TYR A 189 18.54 -22.69 39.79
CA TYR A 189 18.36 -21.28 39.48
C TYR A 189 18.81 -20.38 40.64
N ASP A 190 18.43 -20.71 41.87
CA ASP A 190 18.81 -19.95 43.07
C ASP A 190 20.34 -19.92 43.26
N ILE A 191 21.03 -21.00 42.92
CA ILE A 191 22.50 -21.09 42.95
C ILE A 191 23.12 -20.31 41.79
N ALA A 192 22.66 -20.59 40.57
CA ALA A 192 23.24 -20.07 39.33
C ALA A 192 23.03 -18.56 39.14
N TYR A 193 21.97 -18.01 39.73
CA TYR A 193 21.59 -16.62 39.57
C TYR A 193 21.60 -15.81 40.87
N ASP A 194 22.21 -16.31 41.96
CA ASP A 194 22.36 -15.56 43.22
C ASP A 194 23.05 -14.20 42.96
N PRO A 195 22.37 -13.07 43.19
CA PRO A 195 22.93 -11.74 42.95
C PRO A 195 24.03 -11.36 43.95
N LYS A 196 24.17 -12.09 45.07
CA LYS A 196 25.17 -11.81 46.12
C LYS A 196 26.51 -12.49 45.87
N ALA A 197 26.55 -13.46 44.96
CA ALA A 197 27.76 -14.22 44.66
C ALA A 197 28.70 -13.39 43.77
N ARG A 198 29.81 -12.92 44.37
CA ARG A 198 30.92 -12.22 43.69
C ARG A 198 32.26 -12.78 44.19
N ARG A 199 33.33 -12.54 43.43
CA ARG A 199 34.69 -12.87 43.87
C ARG A 199 35.19 -11.90 44.93
N TYR A 200 36.02 -12.40 45.84
CA TYR A 200 36.73 -11.61 46.84
C TYR A 200 38.25 -11.84 46.71
N PRO A 201 39.09 -10.83 46.96
CA PRO A 201 40.55 -10.99 46.94
C PRO A 201 41.02 -11.88 48.11
N LEU A 202 42.10 -12.64 47.88
CA LEU A 202 42.79 -13.38 48.96
C LEU A 202 43.59 -12.41 49.83
N PHE A 203 43.69 -12.73 51.12
CA PHE A 203 44.59 -12.07 52.05
C PHE A 203 46.03 -12.42 51.68
N LYS A 204 46.93 -11.45 51.70
CA LYS A 204 48.34 -11.61 51.42
C LYS A 204 49.10 -12.08 52.66
N PHE A 205 50.00 -13.03 52.48
CA PHE A 205 50.93 -13.55 53.49
C PHE A 205 52.08 -12.59 53.77
N SER A 206 52.71 -12.72 54.94
CA SER A 206 53.91 -11.93 55.30
C SER A 206 55.07 -12.14 54.32
N SER A 207 55.20 -13.34 53.76
CA SER A 207 56.19 -13.70 52.73
C SER A 207 55.99 -12.99 51.38
N GLU A 208 54.82 -12.38 51.14
CA GLU A 208 54.53 -11.56 49.95
C GLU A 208 54.97 -10.09 50.14
N LEU A 209 55.69 -9.78 51.23
CA LEU A 209 56.32 -8.48 51.40
C LEU A 209 57.45 -8.28 50.38
N GLU A 210 57.28 -7.31 49.50
CA GLU A 210 58.28 -6.92 48.51
C GLU A 210 59.27 -5.91 49.10
N GLY A 211 60.56 -6.11 48.85
CA GLY A 211 61.63 -5.18 49.23
C GLY A 211 62.90 -5.88 49.71
N GLU A 212 64.05 -5.25 49.46
CA GLU A 212 65.32 -5.65 50.05
C GLU A 212 65.59 -4.77 51.28
N TYR A 213 65.97 -5.39 52.39
CA TYR A 213 66.22 -4.69 53.65
C TYR A 213 67.54 -5.15 54.25
N ASP A 214 68.45 -4.21 54.50
CA ASP A 214 69.74 -4.53 55.11
C ASP A 214 69.60 -4.61 56.63
N LEU A 215 69.48 -5.84 57.14
CA LEU A 215 69.37 -6.13 58.56
C LEU A 215 70.69 -6.59 59.19
N THR A 216 71.83 -6.43 58.50
CA THR A 216 73.13 -6.99 58.94
C THR A 216 73.63 -6.38 60.27
N GLY A 217 73.25 -5.13 60.56
CA GLY A 217 73.56 -4.46 61.83
C GLY A 217 72.87 -5.07 63.06
N ALA A 218 71.93 -6.01 62.90
CA ALA A 218 71.30 -6.74 64.00
C ALA A 218 72.33 -7.45 64.90
N SER A 219 73.45 -7.90 64.32
CA SER A 219 74.53 -8.58 65.03
C SER A 219 75.13 -7.74 66.17
N HIS A 220 75.10 -6.41 66.04
CA HIS A 220 75.64 -5.49 67.05
C HIS A 220 74.70 -5.21 68.23
N LEU A 221 73.43 -5.64 68.18
CA LEU A 221 72.47 -5.39 69.26
C LEU A 221 72.91 -6.07 70.57
N GLY A 222 73.26 -7.36 70.47
CA GLY A 222 73.67 -8.19 71.62
C GLY A 222 75.13 -8.02 72.04
N GLU A 223 75.93 -7.25 71.30
CA GLU A 223 77.34 -7.01 71.59
C GLU A 223 77.52 -5.70 72.38
N GLU A 224 78.45 -5.66 73.33
CA GLU A 224 78.89 -4.40 73.93
C GLU A 224 79.75 -3.63 72.91
N VAL A 225 79.20 -2.57 72.32
CA VAL A 225 79.91 -1.74 71.34
C VAL A 225 80.75 -0.74 72.12
N THR A 226 82.04 -1.05 72.26
CA THR A 226 83.03 -0.19 72.94
C THR A 226 84.25 0.02 72.06
N SER A 227 84.91 1.17 72.23
CA SER A 227 86.21 1.42 71.60
C SER A 227 87.26 0.43 72.13
N ARG A 228 88.04 -0.16 71.23
CA ARG A 228 89.17 -1.06 71.51
C ARG A 228 90.51 -0.31 71.51
N SER A 229 90.47 1.02 71.50
CA SER A 229 91.66 1.85 71.62
C SER A 229 92.39 1.59 72.94
N GLU A 230 93.70 1.35 72.86
CA GLU A 230 94.58 1.05 74.00
C GLU A 230 95.29 2.31 74.55
N THR A 231 94.91 3.50 74.06
CA THR A 231 95.46 4.78 74.53
C THR A 231 95.17 4.95 76.02
N GLN A 232 96.05 5.71 76.72
CA GLN A 232 95.83 5.99 78.15
C GLN A 232 94.47 6.67 78.40
N PHE A 233 94.05 7.53 77.47
CA PHE A 233 92.78 8.23 77.55
C PHE A 233 91.57 7.28 77.38
N ALA A 234 91.61 6.35 76.42
CA ALA A 234 90.57 5.33 76.25
C ALA A 234 90.45 4.41 77.48
N LYS A 235 91.59 3.99 78.06
CA LYS A 235 91.62 3.18 79.30
C LYS A 235 90.99 3.92 80.48
N PHE A 236 91.27 5.21 80.60
CA PHE A 236 90.69 6.06 81.63
C PHE A 236 89.17 6.21 81.48
N MET A 237 88.68 6.49 80.26
CA MET A 237 87.24 6.60 79.98
C MET A 237 86.50 5.29 80.26
N LYS A 238 87.10 4.16 79.87
CA LYS A 238 86.54 2.82 80.11
C LYS A 238 86.46 2.50 81.60
N ALA A 239 87.49 2.84 82.39
CA ALA A 239 87.48 2.65 83.83
C ALA A 239 86.41 3.48 84.56
N LEU A 240 86.06 4.65 84.02
CA LEU A 240 85.04 5.54 84.56
C LEU A 240 83.63 5.26 84.03
N ASN A 241 83.47 4.30 83.10
CA ASN A 241 82.24 4.11 82.34
C ASN A 241 81.70 5.43 81.73
N ALA A 242 82.61 6.28 81.26
CA ALA A 242 82.32 7.65 80.86
C ALA A 242 82.42 7.86 79.34
N THR A 243 82.63 6.79 78.55
CA THR A 243 82.85 6.85 77.10
C THR A 243 81.79 7.69 76.37
N GLU A 244 80.51 7.45 76.65
CA GLU A 244 79.41 8.19 76.01
C GLU A 244 79.32 9.63 76.52
N TRP A 245 79.52 9.85 77.81
CA TRP A 245 79.56 11.20 78.39
C TRP A 245 80.70 12.04 77.82
N VAL A 246 81.89 11.45 77.61
CA VAL A 246 83.03 12.15 77.00
C VAL A 246 82.77 12.41 75.52
N LYS A 247 82.19 11.46 74.78
CA LYS A 247 81.85 11.66 73.36
C LYS A 247 80.85 12.80 73.19
N GLN A 248 79.76 12.78 73.96
CA GLN A 248 78.74 13.83 73.93
C GLN A 248 79.30 15.16 74.42
N GLY A 249 80.02 15.16 75.54
CA GLY A 249 80.63 16.37 76.08
C GLY A 249 81.70 16.99 75.17
N HIS A 250 82.43 16.16 74.41
CA HIS A 250 83.38 16.63 73.39
C HIS A 250 82.65 17.23 72.19
N ALA A 251 81.62 16.56 71.68
CA ALA A 251 80.80 17.10 70.60
C ALA A 251 80.20 18.47 70.97
N ASP A 252 79.68 18.61 72.19
CA ASP A 252 79.14 19.87 72.71
C ASP A 252 80.23 20.93 72.95
N TYR A 253 81.45 20.51 73.31
CA TYR A 253 82.59 21.41 73.47
C TYR A 253 83.06 22.01 72.14
N VAL A 254 83.21 21.18 71.11
CA VAL A 254 83.70 21.59 69.78
C VAL A 254 82.74 22.57 69.11
N VAL A 255 81.43 22.44 69.35
CA VAL A 255 80.40 23.37 68.85
C VAL A 255 80.33 24.60 69.75
N GLY A 256 81.35 25.47 69.71
CA GLY A 256 81.28 26.82 70.30
C GLY A 256 82.49 27.31 71.10
N HIS A 257 83.60 26.55 71.17
CA HIS A 257 84.81 26.96 71.91
C HIS A 257 86.10 26.86 71.07
N ASP A 258 86.49 27.93 70.37
CA ASP A 258 87.72 27.98 69.54
C ASP A 258 89.02 28.29 70.33
N GLU A 259 88.92 28.56 71.64
CA GLU A 259 90.07 29.06 72.42
C GLU A 259 90.98 27.96 73.00
N GLY A 260 90.70 26.67 72.75
CA GLY A 260 91.52 25.55 73.23
C GLY A 260 91.67 25.51 74.76
N LYS A 261 90.65 25.96 75.50
CA LYS A 261 90.60 25.99 76.96
C LYS A 261 89.64 24.94 77.51
N CYS A 262 89.98 24.38 78.67
CA CYS A 262 89.13 23.45 79.39
C CYS A 262 87.89 24.18 79.92
N PRO A 263 86.66 23.72 79.63
CA PRO A 263 85.43 24.41 80.06
C PRO A 263 85.27 24.44 81.59
N PHE A 264 85.89 23.51 82.32
CA PHE A 264 85.78 23.42 83.79
C PHE A 264 86.79 24.31 84.53
N CYS A 265 88.07 24.19 84.19
CA CYS A 265 89.14 24.88 84.94
C CYS A 265 89.74 26.09 84.20
N GLN A 266 89.29 26.36 82.97
CA GLN A 266 89.69 27.49 82.12
C GLN A 266 91.18 27.54 81.75
N ARG A 267 91.92 26.44 82.00
CA ARG A 267 93.32 26.28 81.58
C ARG A 267 93.39 25.90 80.11
N LYS A 268 94.49 26.27 79.43
CA LYS A 268 94.78 25.80 78.07
C LYS A 268 94.89 24.27 78.06
N LEU A 269 94.20 23.62 77.13
CA LEU A 269 94.29 22.18 76.91
C LEU A 269 95.63 21.82 76.25
N PRO A 270 96.11 20.57 76.43
CA PRO A 270 97.25 20.05 75.68
C PRO A 270 97.03 20.15 74.17
N ASP A 271 98.10 20.42 73.41
CA ASP A 271 98.01 20.59 71.95
C ASP A 271 97.62 19.27 71.23
N ASP A 272 97.79 18.12 71.89
CA ASP A 272 97.41 16.77 71.45
C ASP A 272 96.02 16.32 71.92
N PHE A 273 95.26 17.15 72.66
CA PHE A 273 93.95 16.78 73.21
C PHE A 273 92.95 16.28 72.17
N GLU A 274 92.77 16.99 71.06
CA GLU A 274 91.85 16.59 69.99
C GLU A 274 92.28 15.28 69.31
N LYS A 275 93.60 15.07 69.21
CA LYS A 275 94.17 13.84 68.68
C LYS A 275 93.95 12.67 69.65
N ASP A 276 94.14 12.88 70.95
CA ASP A 276 93.92 11.87 71.99
C ASP A 276 92.44 11.47 72.09
N ILE A 277 91.51 12.41 71.91
CA ILE A 277 90.07 12.12 71.83
C ILE A 277 89.75 11.32 70.57
N ALA A 278 90.24 11.75 69.40
CA ALA A 278 90.00 11.06 68.14
C ALA A 278 90.59 9.63 68.14
N GLU A 279 91.81 9.45 68.65
CA GLU A 279 92.45 8.13 68.78
C GLU A 279 91.76 7.24 69.82
N ALA A 280 90.97 7.80 70.73
CA ALA A 280 90.23 7.04 71.72
C ALA A 280 88.92 6.43 71.21
N PHE A 281 88.47 6.77 70.00
CA PHE A 281 87.35 6.12 69.30
C PHE A 281 87.87 5.49 68.00
N ASP A 282 88.03 4.17 67.96
CA ASP A 282 88.57 3.49 66.78
C ASP A 282 87.57 3.38 65.60
N GLU A 283 88.09 3.07 64.41
CA GLU A 283 87.30 2.90 63.18
C GLU A 283 86.25 1.77 63.29
N GLY A 284 86.49 0.77 64.16
CA GLY A 284 85.57 -0.32 64.43
C GLY A 284 84.34 0.12 65.23
N TYR A 285 84.53 1.02 66.20
CA TYR A 285 83.46 1.65 66.97
C TYR A 285 82.53 2.46 66.07
N GLN A 286 83.09 3.30 65.17
CA GLN A 286 82.27 4.10 64.25
C GLN A 286 81.51 3.23 63.25
N LYS A 287 82.15 2.21 62.67
CA LYS A 287 81.49 1.25 61.76
C LYS A 287 80.31 0.52 62.43
N ALA A 288 80.43 0.16 63.71
CA ALA A 288 79.34 -0.46 64.44
C ALA A 288 78.16 0.49 64.66
N LEU A 289 78.41 1.79 64.89
CA LEU A 289 77.35 2.80 64.99
C LEU A 289 76.63 3.04 63.66
N ASP A 290 77.37 3.15 62.56
CA ASP A 290 76.81 3.32 61.21
C ASP A 290 75.96 2.08 60.82
N ALA A 291 76.41 0.88 61.19
CA ALA A 291 75.66 -0.36 60.99
C ALA A 291 74.37 -0.42 61.85
N LEU A 292 74.40 0.07 63.09
CA LEU A 292 73.21 0.19 63.95
C LEU A 292 72.20 1.22 63.42
N GLU A 293 72.66 2.34 62.88
CA GLU A 293 71.81 3.36 62.24
C GLU A 293 71.15 2.85 60.96
N THR A 294 71.92 2.14 60.13
CA THR A 294 71.38 1.47 58.95
C THR A 294 70.32 0.44 59.37
N PHE A 295 70.63 -0.38 60.37
CA PHE A 295 69.70 -1.38 60.89
C PHE A 295 68.40 -0.77 61.44
N GLU A 296 68.46 0.30 62.22
CA GLU A 296 67.28 1.00 62.74
C GLU A 296 66.36 1.48 61.62
N THR A 297 66.94 2.13 60.60
CA THR A 297 66.20 2.66 59.46
C THR A 297 65.54 1.55 58.64
N GLU A 298 66.30 0.48 58.37
CA GLU A 298 65.86 -0.65 57.56
C GLU A 298 64.84 -1.52 58.29
N TYR A 299 65.01 -1.74 59.60
CA TYR A 299 64.04 -2.43 60.45
C TYR A 299 62.70 -1.69 60.47
N THR A 300 62.73 -0.38 60.75
CA THR A 300 61.52 0.46 60.79
C THR A 300 60.80 0.44 59.44
N ARG A 301 61.55 0.58 58.34
CA ARG A 301 60.98 0.52 56.98
C ARG A 301 60.35 -0.84 56.69
N LYS A 302 61.02 -1.93 57.03
CA LYS A 302 60.52 -3.30 56.81
C LYS A 302 59.24 -3.56 57.59
N MET A 303 59.24 -3.23 58.87
CA MET A 303 58.13 -3.52 59.77
C MET A 303 56.91 -2.64 59.48
N ALA A 304 57.10 -1.37 59.13
CA ALA A 304 56.03 -0.50 58.66
C ALA A 304 55.38 -1.04 57.36
N ALA A 305 56.19 -1.48 56.39
CA ALA A 305 55.69 -2.05 55.14
C ALA A 305 54.93 -3.37 55.38
N LEU A 306 55.41 -4.21 56.31
CA LEU A 306 54.71 -5.42 56.72
C LEU A 306 53.34 -5.12 57.35
N LEU A 307 53.28 -4.16 58.29
CA LEU A 307 52.00 -3.75 58.90
C LEU A 307 51.04 -3.17 57.86
N GLU A 308 51.54 -2.41 56.90
CA GLU A 308 50.71 -1.87 55.81
C GLU A 308 50.13 -2.99 54.93
N LEU A 309 50.96 -3.98 54.56
CA LEU A 309 50.53 -5.18 53.81
C LEU A 309 49.41 -5.91 54.54
N LEU A 310 49.60 -6.19 55.83
CA LEU A 310 48.64 -6.92 56.66
C LEU A 310 47.35 -6.12 56.90
N LYS A 311 47.44 -4.80 57.10
CA LYS A 311 46.25 -3.93 57.25
C LYS A 311 45.45 -3.83 55.95
N LYS A 312 46.11 -3.85 54.78
CA LYS A 312 45.43 -3.82 53.46
C LYS A 312 44.53 -5.03 53.19
N ASN A 313 44.81 -6.18 53.81
CA ASN A 313 43.94 -7.36 53.71
C ASN A 313 42.49 -7.07 54.18
N LEU A 314 42.29 -6.06 55.04
CA LEU A 314 40.98 -5.72 55.61
C LEU A 314 40.14 -4.76 54.73
N THR A 315 40.55 -4.47 53.50
CA THR A 315 39.90 -3.47 52.63
C THR A 315 38.64 -3.97 51.89
N ASP A 316 38.64 -5.22 51.39
CA ASP A 316 37.47 -5.86 50.73
C ASP A 316 37.26 -7.28 51.27
N VAL A 317 36.80 -7.38 52.51
CA VAL A 317 36.68 -8.63 53.25
C VAL A 317 35.44 -9.41 52.83
N PHE A 318 35.61 -10.72 52.62
CA PHE A 318 34.50 -11.64 52.43
C PHE A 318 33.60 -11.69 53.68
N PRO A 319 32.32 -11.29 53.63
CA PRO A 319 31.48 -11.10 54.83
C PRO A 319 31.26 -12.32 55.72
N LYS A 320 31.54 -13.54 55.22
CA LYS A 320 31.38 -14.78 55.99
C LYS A 320 32.63 -15.17 56.79
N VAL A 321 33.76 -14.48 56.58
CA VAL A 321 35.00 -14.70 57.33
C VAL A 321 34.97 -13.91 58.63
N LYS A 322 35.50 -14.50 59.71
CA LYS A 322 35.70 -13.82 61.00
C LYS A 322 37.14 -13.30 61.06
N THR A 323 37.32 -11.99 61.10
CA THR A 323 38.64 -11.33 61.11
C THR A 323 39.13 -10.93 62.50
N ALA A 324 38.32 -11.10 63.55
CA ALA A 324 38.62 -10.62 64.89
C ALA A 324 39.97 -11.13 65.45
N GLU A 325 40.32 -12.41 65.23
CA GLU A 325 41.61 -12.95 65.68
C GLU A 325 42.77 -12.42 64.84
N TYR A 326 42.58 -12.27 63.53
CA TYR A 326 43.57 -11.67 62.63
C TYR A 326 43.87 -10.21 63.02
N GLU A 327 42.84 -9.39 63.24
CA GLU A 327 42.97 -7.99 63.66
C GLU A 327 43.71 -7.87 65.01
N LYS A 328 43.41 -8.78 65.94
CA LYS A 328 44.08 -8.85 67.25
C LYS A 328 45.56 -9.20 67.12
N LEU A 329 45.92 -10.20 66.31
CA LEU A 329 47.31 -10.58 66.08
C LEU A 329 48.10 -9.46 65.39
N VAL A 330 47.51 -8.77 64.41
CA VAL A 330 48.14 -7.60 63.76
C VAL A 330 48.39 -6.46 64.75
N ALA A 331 47.45 -6.19 65.66
CA ALA A 331 47.63 -5.18 66.70
C ALA A 331 48.71 -5.57 67.74
N GLN A 332 48.81 -6.87 68.05
CA GLN A 332 49.89 -7.41 68.91
C GLN A 332 51.25 -7.27 68.22
N LEU A 333 51.34 -7.59 66.92
CA LEU A 333 52.56 -7.40 66.13
C LEU A 333 52.97 -5.92 66.08
N GLU A 334 52.01 -5.00 65.85
CA GLU A 334 52.26 -3.55 65.85
C GLU A 334 52.83 -3.07 67.18
N THR A 335 52.27 -3.53 68.30
CA THR A 335 52.79 -3.22 69.64
C THR A 335 54.21 -3.73 69.81
N LEU A 336 54.48 -4.98 69.38
CA LEU A 336 55.78 -5.62 69.53
C LEU A 336 56.87 -4.93 68.68
N ILE A 337 56.50 -4.49 67.47
CA ILE A 337 57.37 -3.70 66.60
C ILE A 337 57.76 -2.39 67.28
N THR A 338 56.80 -1.65 67.85
CA THR A 338 57.09 -0.40 68.57
C THR A 338 58.02 -0.63 69.77
N GLU A 339 57.84 -1.72 70.51
CA GLU A 339 58.75 -2.09 71.61
C GLU A 339 60.17 -2.39 71.10
N ASN A 340 60.30 -3.07 69.96
CA ASN A 340 61.60 -3.33 69.33
C ASN A 340 62.25 -2.06 68.79
N GLU A 341 61.49 -1.15 68.17
CA GLU A 341 61.99 0.16 67.74
C GLU A 341 62.56 0.95 68.93
N GLN A 342 61.90 0.92 70.09
CA GLN A 342 62.41 1.55 71.32
C GLN A 342 63.70 0.90 71.81
N LEU A 343 63.79 -0.42 71.76
CA LEU A 343 65.00 -1.17 72.14
C LEU A 343 66.18 -0.85 71.20
N ILE A 344 65.93 -0.72 69.90
CA ILE A 344 66.95 -0.33 68.91
C ILE A 344 67.41 1.10 69.14
N ALA A 345 66.47 2.03 69.38
CA ALA A 345 66.78 3.42 69.70
C ALA A 345 67.58 3.54 71.01
N GLN A 346 67.23 2.74 72.04
CA GLN A 346 67.99 2.64 73.28
C GLN A 346 69.41 2.14 72.98
N LYS A 347 69.56 1.07 72.19
CA LYS A 347 70.88 0.55 71.80
C LYS A 347 71.74 1.61 71.11
N ARG A 348 71.16 2.45 70.25
CA ARG A 348 71.88 3.56 69.61
C ARG A 348 72.30 4.65 70.60
N ALA A 349 71.45 4.97 71.57
CA ALA A 349 71.75 5.98 72.59
C ALA A 349 72.79 5.48 73.60
N THR A 350 72.84 4.17 73.86
CA THR A 350 73.79 3.53 74.77
C THR A 350 74.46 2.29 74.14
N PRO A 351 75.40 2.47 73.18
CA PRO A 351 75.97 1.36 72.40
C PRO A 351 76.69 0.28 73.24
N GLY A 352 77.19 0.65 74.42
CA GLY A 352 77.84 -0.26 75.35
C GLY A 352 76.88 -1.24 76.04
N GLU A 353 75.57 -0.97 76.08
CA GLU A 353 74.60 -1.86 76.71
C GLU A 353 74.04 -2.87 75.69
N PRO A 354 74.14 -4.18 75.92
CA PRO A 354 73.55 -5.18 75.03
C PRO A 354 72.01 -5.16 75.11
N VAL A 355 71.36 -5.27 73.96
CA VAL A 355 69.91 -5.28 73.81
C VAL A 355 69.49 -6.54 73.05
N THR A 356 68.35 -7.12 73.44
CA THR A 356 67.74 -8.26 72.76
C THR A 356 66.33 -7.88 72.31
N LEU A 357 66.04 -8.01 71.02
CA LEU A 357 64.70 -7.75 70.49
C LEU A 357 63.73 -8.84 70.91
N LYS A 358 62.46 -8.46 71.02
CA LYS A 358 61.35 -9.38 71.22
C LYS A 358 61.03 -10.11 69.90
N ASP A 359 60.64 -11.37 70.03
CA ASP A 359 60.39 -12.26 68.90
C ASP A 359 59.11 -11.90 68.13
N THR A 360 59.29 -11.29 66.96
CA THR A 360 58.19 -10.99 66.04
C THR A 360 57.81 -12.17 65.16
N ASP A 361 58.71 -13.13 64.95
CA ASP A 361 58.53 -14.21 63.96
C ASP A 361 57.41 -15.16 64.38
N THR A 362 57.26 -15.42 65.69
CA THR A 362 56.14 -16.21 66.21
C THR A 362 54.78 -15.59 65.89
N ILE A 363 54.60 -14.27 66.13
CA ILE A 363 53.32 -13.60 65.84
C ILE A 363 53.08 -13.52 64.33
N ILE A 364 54.13 -13.30 63.54
CA ILE A 364 54.04 -13.31 62.08
C ILE A 364 53.58 -14.69 61.58
N SER A 365 54.11 -15.78 62.13
CA SER A 365 53.67 -17.13 61.81
C SER A 365 52.20 -17.36 62.19
N ASP A 366 51.75 -16.92 63.37
CA ASP A 366 50.36 -17.05 63.80
C ASP A 366 49.39 -16.26 62.87
N ILE A 367 49.84 -15.10 62.38
CA ILE A 367 49.10 -14.30 61.38
C ILE A 367 48.99 -15.07 60.06
N ASP A 368 50.08 -15.64 59.56
CA ASP A 368 50.10 -16.41 58.30
C ASP A 368 49.26 -17.70 58.39
N ASP A 369 49.24 -18.36 59.54
CA ASP A 369 48.35 -19.50 59.79
C ASP A 369 46.87 -19.06 59.78
N THR A 370 46.58 -17.90 60.36
CA THR A 370 45.22 -17.32 60.32
C THR A 370 44.82 -16.96 58.89
N ILE A 371 45.74 -16.39 58.10
CA ILE A 371 45.53 -16.08 56.67
C ILE A 371 45.21 -17.36 55.89
N THR A 372 45.90 -18.47 56.15
CA THR A 372 45.62 -19.76 55.50
C THR A 372 44.17 -20.20 55.68
N GLY A 373 43.64 -20.11 56.91
CA GLY A 373 42.25 -20.42 57.21
C GLY A 373 41.25 -19.49 56.52
N ILE A 374 41.54 -18.18 56.51
CA ILE A 374 40.72 -17.17 55.83
C ILE A 374 40.69 -17.40 54.32
N ASN A 375 41.86 -17.58 53.70
CA ASN A 375 41.99 -17.76 52.26
C ASN A 375 41.32 -19.02 51.76
N LYS A 376 41.30 -20.10 52.56
CA LYS A 376 40.53 -21.30 52.22
C LYS A 376 39.03 -20.99 52.02
N LEU A 377 38.42 -20.23 52.93
CA LEU A 377 37.01 -19.85 52.83
C LEU A 377 36.72 -18.91 51.66
N ILE A 378 37.65 -17.99 51.37
CA ILE A 378 37.55 -17.09 50.20
C ILE A 378 37.66 -17.89 48.90
N GLN A 379 38.59 -18.84 48.83
CA GLN A 379 38.78 -19.70 47.67
C GLN A 379 37.55 -20.57 47.41
N GLU A 380 36.97 -21.19 48.44
CA GLU A 380 35.72 -21.96 48.32
C GLU A 380 34.58 -21.12 47.71
N ASN A 381 34.43 -19.84 48.10
CA ASN A 381 33.46 -18.94 47.48
C ASN A 381 33.81 -18.62 46.02
N ASN A 382 35.07 -18.30 45.74
CA ASN A 382 35.51 -17.95 44.39
C ASN A 382 35.35 -19.12 43.42
N ASP A 383 35.64 -20.35 43.85
CA ASP A 383 35.44 -21.56 43.04
C ASP A 383 33.94 -21.77 42.71
N ILE A 384 33.03 -21.56 43.69
CA ILE A 384 31.59 -21.60 43.44
C ILE A 384 31.18 -20.54 42.41
N VAL A 385 31.70 -19.32 42.52
CA VAL A 385 31.42 -18.23 41.55
C VAL A 385 31.97 -18.57 40.17
N ASP A 386 33.13 -19.20 40.07
CA ASP A 386 33.74 -19.59 38.80
C ASP A 386 32.96 -20.74 38.10
N THR A 387 32.27 -21.60 38.85
CA THR A 387 31.36 -22.62 38.28
C THR A 387 29.98 -22.07 37.88
N LYS A 388 29.67 -20.82 38.21
CA LYS A 388 28.36 -20.18 37.97
C LYS A 388 27.98 -20.13 36.48
N PRO A 389 28.86 -19.82 35.50
CA PRO A 389 28.51 -19.83 34.08
C PRO A 389 28.02 -21.19 33.60
N ASP A 390 28.67 -22.28 34.04
CA ASP A 390 28.26 -23.64 33.69
C ASP A 390 26.90 -23.97 34.31
N LYS A 391 26.68 -23.58 35.58
CA LYS A 391 25.38 -23.74 36.25
C LYS A 391 24.28 -22.88 35.62
N GLN A 392 24.60 -21.69 35.10
CA GLN A 392 23.66 -20.86 34.35
C GLN A 392 23.29 -21.49 33.03
N LEU A 393 24.24 -22.06 32.30
CA LEU A 393 23.97 -22.80 31.06
C LEU A 393 23.14 -24.05 31.32
N GLU A 394 23.46 -24.82 32.36
CA GLU A 394 22.69 -25.98 32.81
C GLU A 394 21.25 -25.57 33.16
N CYS A 395 21.08 -24.52 33.96
CA CYS A 395 19.77 -24.00 34.33
C CYS A 395 18.98 -23.49 33.11
N PHE A 396 19.65 -22.77 32.20
CA PHE A 396 19.07 -22.31 30.95
C PHE A 396 18.52 -23.48 30.14
N ASN A 397 19.32 -24.53 29.95
CA ASN A 397 18.91 -25.71 29.19
C ASN A 397 17.71 -26.40 29.86
N MET A 398 17.76 -26.65 31.18
CA MET A 398 16.65 -27.28 31.89
C MET A 398 15.33 -26.49 31.77
N VAL A 399 15.39 -25.15 31.86
CA VAL A 399 14.20 -24.30 31.69
C VAL A 399 13.64 -24.42 30.27
N TRP A 400 14.49 -24.33 29.24
CA TRP A 400 14.04 -24.39 27.86
C TRP A 400 13.58 -25.78 27.43
N GLU A 401 14.18 -26.84 27.98
CA GLU A 401 13.70 -28.21 27.80
C GLU A 401 12.32 -28.43 28.45
N LYS A 402 12.09 -27.85 29.64
CA LYS A 402 10.78 -27.86 30.30
C LYS A 402 9.73 -27.09 29.49
N ILE A 403 10.08 -25.92 28.96
CA ILE A 403 9.23 -25.14 28.06
C ILE A 403 8.88 -25.97 26.81
N ALA A 404 9.88 -26.60 26.19
CA ALA A 404 9.68 -27.47 25.03
C ALA A 404 8.76 -28.65 25.37
N PHE A 405 8.87 -29.23 26.57
CA PHE A 405 7.99 -30.29 27.03
C PHE A 405 6.53 -29.82 27.18
N ILE A 406 6.30 -28.65 27.79
CA ILE A 406 4.94 -28.08 27.95
C ILE A 406 4.30 -27.83 26.59
N LEU A 407 5.07 -27.32 25.63
CA LEU A 407 4.54 -26.88 24.33
C LEU A 407 4.59 -27.95 23.23
N LYS A 408 5.13 -29.14 23.48
CA LYS A 408 5.41 -30.15 22.44
C LYS A 408 4.22 -30.47 21.53
N ASP A 409 3.04 -30.67 22.11
CA ASP A 409 1.84 -31.03 21.36
C ASP A 409 1.27 -29.82 20.61
N LYS A 410 1.41 -28.62 21.17
CA LYS A 410 1.02 -27.35 20.54
C LYS A 410 1.91 -27.02 19.35
N VAL A 411 3.23 -27.20 19.49
CA VAL A 411 4.22 -27.05 18.42
C VAL A 411 3.91 -28.03 17.28
N ALA A 412 3.64 -29.31 17.60
CA ALA A 412 3.28 -30.31 16.60
C ALA A 412 1.99 -29.92 15.86
N ALA A 413 0.95 -29.48 16.58
CA ALA A 413 -0.31 -29.03 15.99
C ALA A 413 -0.14 -27.78 15.11
N TYR A 414 0.65 -26.80 15.55
CA TYR A 414 0.96 -25.60 14.79
C TYR A 414 1.71 -25.93 13.50
N ASN A 415 2.78 -26.73 13.58
CA ASN A 415 3.58 -27.12 12.42
C ASN A 415 2.77 -27.93 11.40
N LYS A 416 1.88 -28.81 11.88
CA LYS A 416 0.93 -29.53 11.01
C LYS A 416 -0.01 -28.56 10.30
N SER A 417 -0.68 -27.68 11.06
CA SER A 417 -1.65 -26.72 10.50
C SER A 417 -0.98 -25.77 9.50
N LYS A 418 0.23 -25.28 9.82
CA LYS A 418 1.03 -24.46 8.92
C LYS A 418 1.33 -25.20 7.61
N LYS A 419 1.79 -26.44 7.69
CA LYS A 419 2.10 -27.28 6.52
C LYS A 419 0.86 -27.55 5.66
N ASP A 420 -0.28 -27.82 6.30
CA ASP A 420 -1.54 -28.07 5.59
C ASP A 420 -2.03 -26.82 4.84
N ILE A 421 -1.92 -25.64 5.47
CA ILE A 421 -2.24 -24.34 4.84
C ILE A 421 -1.29 -24.06 3.67
N GLU A 422 0.03 -24.23 3.86
CA GLU A 422 1.03 -24.00 2.81
C GLU A 422 0.86 -24.96 1.63
N ALA A 423 0.52 -26.23 1.89
CA ALA A 423 0.27 -27.23 0.85
C ALA A 423 -0.97 -26.87 0.01
N GLU A 424 -2.06 -26.45 0.65
CA GLU A 424 -3.29 -26.05 -0.04
C GLU A 424 -3.10 -24.75 -0.82
N ALA A 425 -2.43 -23.75 -0.25
CA ALA A 425 -2.10 -22.51 -0.95
C ALA A 425 -1.23 -22.78 -2.20
N LYS A 426 -0.27 -23.71 -2.09
CA LYS A 426 0.56 -24.13 -3.23
C LYS A 426 -0.25 -24.87 -4.31
N ARG A 427 -1.24 -25.69 -3.91
CA ARG A 427 -2.14 -26.38 -4.84
C ARG A 427 -2.97 -25.35 -5.64
N LEU A 428 -3.53 -24.35 -4.96
CA LEU A 428 -4.29 -23.26 -5.58
C LEU A 428 -3.41 -22.41 -6.51
N ASP A 429 -2.18 -22.10 -6.12
CA ASP A 429 -1.22 -21.41 -6.98
C ASP A 429 -0.89 -22.20 -8.27
N GLY A 430 -0.80 -23.53 -8.16
CA GLY A 430 -0.69 -24.42 -9.33
C GLY A 430 -1.89 -24.32 -10.28
N GLN A 431 -3.12 -24.22 -9.73
CA GLN A 431 -4.33 -24.02 -10.53
C GLN A 431 -4.34 -22.67 -11.24
N VAL A 432 -3.94 -21.59 -10.55
CA VAL A 432 -3.82 -20.25 -11.15
C VAL A 432 -2.84 -20.27 -12.33
N LYS A 433 -1.67 -20.90 -12.17
CA LYS A 433 -0.68 -21.02 -13.25
C LYS A 433 -1.22 -21.80 -14.45
N ALA A 434 -1.90 -22.92 -14.21
CA ALA A 434 -2.50 -23.71 -15.29
C ALA A 434 -3.57 -22.92 -16.06
N LEU A 435 -4.41 -22.14 -15.38
CA LEU A 435 -5.41 -21.28 -16.00
C LEU A 435 -4.77 -20.14 -16.81
N GLN A 436 -3.68 -19.54 -16.32
CA GLN A 436 -2.92 -18.55 -17.08
C GLN A 436 -2.29 -19.12 -18.35
N GLU A 437 -1.77 -20.34 -18.30
CA GLU A 437 -1.26 -21.03 -19.49
C GLU A 437 -2.39 -21.33 -20.48
N LYS A 438 -3.55 -21.82 -19.99
CA LYS A 438 -4.74 -22.06 -20.82
C LYS A 438 -5.22 -20.77 -21.50
N TYR A 439 -5.25 -19.65 -20.79
CA TYR A 439 -5.58 -18.33 -21.35
C TYR A 439 -4.66 -17.94 -22.52
N LYS A 440 -3.34 -18.12 -22.35
CA LYS A 440 -2.36 -17.83 -23.40
C LYS A 440 -2.56 -18.71 -24.63
N THR A 441 -2.83 -20.01 -24.42
CA THR A 441 -3.11 -20.96 -25.50
C THR A 441 -4.37 -20.57 -26.28
N LEU A 442 -5.49 -20.32 -25.58
CA LEU A 442 -6.75 -19.90 -26.21
C LEU A 442 -6.57 -18.59 -27.00
N THR A 443 -5.85 -17.62 -26.44
CA THR A 443 -5.55 -16.35 -27.13
C THR A 443 -4.74 -16.60 -28.41
N SER A 444 -3.74 -17.48 -28.37
CA SER A 444 -2.96 -17.83 -29.57
C SER A 444 -3.81 -18.53 -30.63
N GLU A 445 -4.70 -19.44 -30.22
CA GLU A 445 -5.60 -20.14 -31.13
C GLU A 445 -6.61 -19.19 -31.78
N ILE A 446 -7.23 -18.30 -31.00
CA ILE A 446 -8.13 -17.24 -31.50
C ILE A 446 -7.40 -16.40 -32.55
N ASN A 447 -6.18 -15.94 -32.25
CA ASN A 447 -5.40 -15.14 -33.19
C ASN A 447 -5.07 -15.90 -34.49
N LYS A 448 -4.75 -17.20 -34.41
CA LYS A 448 -4.51 -18.03 -35.61
C LYS A 448 -5.77 -18.20 -36.46
N LEU A 449 -6.92 -18.47 -35.82
CA LEU A 449 -8.19 -18.59 -36.53
C LEU A 449 -8.56 -17.26 -37.20
N ASN A 450 -8.40 -16.13 -36.50
CA ASN A 450 -8.63 -14.80 -37.05
C ASN A 450 -7.74 -14.53 -38.28
N ALA A 451 -6.45 -14.88 -38.24
CA ALA A 451 -5.53 -14.71 -39.36
C ALA A 451 -5.94 -15.50 -40.62
N SER A 452 -6.61 -16.65 -40.45
CA SER A 452 -7.04 -17.52 -41.56
C SER A 452 -8.29 -17.06 -42.31
N VAL A 453 -9.03 -16.07 -41.78
CA VAL A 453 -10.32 -15.59 -42.32
C VAL A 453 -10.18 -14.23 -43.04
N ILE A 454 -8.96 -13.71 -43.15
CA ILE A 454 -8.69 -12.37 -43.70
C ILE A 454 -8.78 -12.39 -45.23
N ASN A 455 -9.77 -11.67 -45.80
CA ASN A 455 -9.91 -11.43 -47.24
C ASN A 455 -9.94 -9.93 -47.56
N THR A 456 -8.85 -9.42 -48.12
CA THR A 456 -8.70 -8.01 -48.51
C THR A 456 -9.52 -7.62 -49.75
N ALA A 457 -9.71 -8.55 -50.70
CA ALA A 457 -10.43 -8.28 -51.95
C ALA A 457 -11.92 -8.02 -51.72
N ALA A 458 -12.56 -8.78 -50.83
CA ALA A 458 -13.98 -8.62 -50.50
C ALA A 458 -14.32 -7.23 -49.95
N THR A 459 -13.40 -6.61 -49.20
CA THR A 459 -13.55 -5.23 -48.72
C THR A 459 -13.65 -4.25 -49.89
N VAL A 460 -12.75 -4.36 -50.86
CA VAL A 460 -12.68 -3.45 -52.01
C VAL A 460 -13.93 -3.58 -52.88
N ASP A 461 -14.38 -4.82 -53.10
CA ASP A 461 -15.60 -5.09 -53.86
C ASP A 461 -16.83 -4.48 -53.19
N SER A 462 -16.93 -4.61 -51.86
CA SER A 462 -18.03 -4.00 -51.08
C SER A 462 -18.00 -2.48 -51.12
N ILE A 463 -16.82 -1.86 -50.97
CA ILE A 463 -16.68 -0.39 -51.08
C ILE A 463 -17.11 0.07 -52.47
N ASN A 464 -16.63 -0.60 -53.52
CA ASN A 464 -16.97 -0.26 -54.90
C ASN A 464 -18.47 -0.44 -55.21
N ALA A 465 -19.13 -1.44 -54.61
CA ALA A 465 -20.57 -1.62 -54.72
C ALA A 465 -21.32 -0.42 -54.09
N HIS A 466 -20.95 -0.01 -52.87
CA HIS A 466 -21.57 1.14 -52.21
C HIS A 466 -21.32 2.47 -52.95
N LEU A 467 -20.13 2.66 -53.53
CA LEU A 467 -19.84 3.83 -54.38
C LEU A 467 -20.72 3.89 -55.62
N LYS A 468 -21.00 2.73 -56.23
CA LYS A 468 -21.90 2.63 -57.38
C LYS A 468 -23.35 2.92 -56.97
N ASP A 469 -23.82 2.34 -55.87
CA ASP A 469 -25.20 2.50 -55.39
C ASP A 469 -25.50 3.94 -54.93
N SER A 470 -24.48 4.69 -54.48
CA SER A 470 -24.61 6.10 -54.10
C SER A 470 -24.63 7.07 -55.28
N GLY A 471 -24.30 6.60 -56.49
CA GLY A 471 -24.16 7.43 -57.69
C GLY A 471 -22.80 8.13 -57.84
N PHE A 472 -21.78 7.73 -57.06
CA PHE A 472 -20.41 8.23 -57.26
C PHE A 472 -19.76 7.49 -58.44
N GLU A 473 -20.07 7.95 -59.63
CA GLU A 473 -19.52 7.45 -60.90
C GLU A 473 -18.28 8.29 -61.27
N GLY A 474 -17.13 7.65 -61.49
CA GLY A 474 -15.89 8.33 -61.94
C GLY A 474 -14.63 8.00 -61.14
N PHE A 475 -14.73 7.18 -60.09
CA PHE A 475 -13.58 6.57 -59.42
C PHE A 475 -13.96 5.22 -58.79
N ARG A 476 -12.95 4.40 -58.49
CA ARG A 476 -13.09 3.12 -57.77
C ARG A 476 -11.82 2.80 -56.99
N LEU A 477 -11.91 1.92 -56.00
CA LEU A 477 -10.74 1.35 -55.32
C LEU A 477 -10.23 0.13 -56.08
N ARG A 478 -8.91 -0.04 -56.15
CA ARG A 478 -8.25 -1.28 -56.57
C ARG A 478 -7.06 -1.60 -55.67
N GLU A 479 -6.62 -2.85 -55.65
CA GLU A 479 -5.34 -3.22 -55.04
C GLU A 479 -4.17 -2.61 -55.83
N LYS A 480 -3.20 -2.08 -55.08
CA LYS A 480 -1.98 -1.50 -55.62
C LYS A 480 -1.08 -2.59 -56.16
N GLU A 481 -0.68 -2.44 -57.41
CA GLU A 481 0.18 -3.43 -58.06
C GLU A 481 1.53 -3.54 -57.33
N GLY A 482 1.92 -4.76 -56.99
CA GLY A 482 3.19 -5.04 -56.29
C GLY A 482 3.21 -4.75 -54.78
N VAL A 483 2.13 -4.23 -54.19
CA VAL A 483 2.04 -3.96 -52.74
C VAL A 483 0.77 -4.60 -52.16
N LYS A 484 0.91 -5.84 -51.67
CA LYS A 484 -0.20 -6.62 -51.11
C LYS A 484 -0.83 -5.90 -49.93
N GLY A 485 -2.16 -5.80 -49.93
CA GLY A 485 -2.90 -5.18 -48.83
C GLY A 485 -2.81 -3.66 -48.78
N THR A 486 -2.49 -3.01 -49.91
CA THR A 486 -2.58 -1.56 -50.10
C THR A 486 -3.51 -1.27 -51.27
N TYR A 487 -4.32 -0.23 -51.17
CA TYR A 487 -5.30 0.17 -52.18
C TYR A 487 -4.98 1.53 -52.77
N GLU A 488 -5.42 1.73 -54.01
CA GLU A 488 -5.40 3.00 -54.71
C GLU A 488 -6.81 3.37 -55.14
N VAL A 489 -7.19 4.63 -54.96
CA VAL A 489 -8.38 5.22 -55.58
C VAL A 489 -8.00 5.65 -56.99
N ILE A 490 -8.64 5.06 -57.98
CA ILE A 490 -8.34 5.28 -59.40
C ILE A 490 -9.51 5.89 -60.15
N ARG A 491 -9.21 6.75 -61.12
CA ARG A 491 -10.18 7.27 -62.10
C ARG A 491 -10.42 6.24 -63.21
N GLU A 492 -11.41 6.50 -64.06
CA GLU A 492 -11.73 5.63 -65.21
C GLU A 492 -10.55 5.46 -66.19
N ASP A 493 -9.67 6.45 -66.28
CA ASP A 493 -8.46 6.41 -67.11
C ASP A 493 -7.34 5.54 -66.51
N GLY A 494 -7.57 4.93 -65.34
CA GLY A 494 -6.65 4.01 -64.66
C GLY A 494 -5.57 4.68 -63.83
N LYS A 495 -5.53 6.02 -63.78
CA LYS A 495 -4.59 6.78 -62.93
C LYS A 495 -5.12 6.96 -61.51
N VAL A 496 -4.20 7.13 -60.57
CA VAL A 496 -4.52 7.48 -59.18
C VAL A 496 -5.21 8.85 -59.15
N ALA A 497 -6.30 8.96 -58.40
CA ALA A 497 -7.01 10.22 -58.22
C ALA A 497 -6.10 11.27 -57.55
N ASP A 498 -6.09 12.49 -58.06
CA ASP A 498 -5.31 13.61 -57.51
C ASP A 498 -6.16 14.54 -56.63
N LYS A 499 -7.45 14.71 -56.98
CA LYS A 499 -8.44 15.49 -56.24
C LYS A 499 -9.82 14.84 -56.31
N LEU A 500 -10.41 14.62 -55.14
CA LEU A 500 -11.82 14.28 -54.96
C LEU A 500 -12.54 15.50 -54.36
N SER A 501 -13.84 15.61 -54.60
CA SER A 501 -14.68 16.56 -53.87
C SER A 501 -14.73 16.21 -52.38
N GLU A 502 -15.10 17.17 -51.54
CA GLU A 502 -15.22 16.97 -50.11
C GLU A 502 -16.21 15.85 -49.76
N GLY A 503 -17.36 15.80 -50.44
CA GLY A 503 -18.38 14.76 -50.27
C GLY A 503 -17.88 13.37 -50.66
N GLU A 504 -17.23 13.22 -51.82
CA GLU A 504 -16.63 11.94 -52.27
C GLU A 504 -15.57 11.45 -51.29
N ARG A 505 -14.70 12.36 -50.85
CA ARG A 505 -13.63 12.07 -49.88
C ARG A 505 -14.21 11.60 -48.54
N ASN A 506 -15.18 12.32 -47.99
CA ASN A 506 -15.80 11.98 -46.72
C ASN A 506 -16.54 10.64 -46.81
N PHE A 507 -17.18 10.36 -47.95
CA PHE A 507 -17.93 9.13 -48.17
C PHE A 507 -17.01 7.91 -48.28
N ILE A 508 -15.91 7.99 -49.06
CA ILE A 508 -14.89 6.94 -49.09
C ILE A 508 -14.30 6.71 -47.70
N ALA A 509 -14.00 7.77 -46.96
CA ALA A 509 -13.46 7.65 -45.61
C ALA A 509 -14.45 6.95 -44.67
N PHE A 510 -15.74 7.22 -44.81
CA PHE A 510 -16.77 6.58 -44.01
C PHE A 510 -16.92 5.09 -44.36
N LEU A 511 -16.97 4.75 -45.65
CA LEU A 511 -17.00 3.35 -46.09
C LEU A 511 -15.76 2.59 -45.60
N TYR A 512 -14.60 3.22 -45.69
CA TYR A 512 -13.34 2.69 -45.15
C TYR A 512 -13.42 2.46 -43.63
N PHE A 513 -13.94 3.42 -42.88
CA PHE A 513 -14.16 3.30 -41.44
C PHE A 513 -15.15 2.19 -41.09
N TYR A 514 -16.27 2.08 -41.81
CA TYR A 514 -17.25 1.00 -41.61
C TYR A 514 -16.61 -0.38 -41.78
N HIS A 515 -15.80 -0.58 -42.82
CA HIS A 515 -15.09 -1.83 -43.00
C HIS A 515 -14.01 -2.04 -41.93
N LEU A 516 -13.38 -0.98 -41.42
CA LEU A 516 -12.45 -1.07 -40.30
C LEU A 516 -13.15 -1.52 -39.01
N VAL A 517 -14.38 -1.07 -38.78
CA VAL A 517 -15.21 -1.54 -37.66
C VAL A 517 -15.55 -3.03 -37.80
N ARG A 518 -15.82 -3.52 -39.01
CA ARG A 518 -16.08 -4.94 -39.31
C ARG A 518 -14.83 -5.83 -39.30
N GLY A 519 -13.63 -5.23 -39.22
CA GLY A 519 -12.36 -5.92 -39.43
C GLY A 519 -11.22 -5.36 -38.56
N SER A 520 -10.01 -5.34 -39.12
CA SER A 520 -8.83 -4.73 -38.50
C SER A 520 -7.86 -4.16 -39.53
N GLN A 521 -6.97 -3.26 -39.09
CA GLN A 521 -5.85 -2.74 -39.90
C GLN A 521 -4.57 -3.57 -39.75
N THR A 522 -4.51 -4.46 -38.75
CA THR A 522 -3.35 -5.32 -38.47
C THR A 522 -3.82 -6.74 -38.14
N GLU A 523 -2.99 -7.74 -38.43
CA GLU A 523 -3.24 -9.14 -38.02
C GLU A 523 -3.30 -9.27 -36.48
N THR A 524 -2.53 -8.45 -35.74
CA THR A 524 -2.48 -8.46 -34.27
C THR A 524 -3.72 -7.85 -33.60
N ASP A 525 -4.43 -6.93 -34.27
CA ASP A 525 -5.70 -6.38 -33.78
C ASP A 525 -6.93 -7.09 -34.38
N SER A 526 -6.70 -8.14 -35.17
CA SER A 526 -7.77 -8.98 -35.73
C SER A 526 -8.49 -9.73 -34.60
N GLY A 527 -9.79 -9.46 -34.46
CA GLY A 527 -10.66 -10.07 -33.44
C GLY A 527 -10.67 -9.40 -32.06
N LYS A 528 -10.04 -8.24 -31.87
CA LYS A 528 -10.36 -7.40 -30.71
C LYS A 528 -11.74 -6.77 -30.86
N ASP A 529 -12.52 -6.80 -29.80
CA ASP A 529 -13.79 -6.07 -29.72
C ASP A 529 -13.59 -4.55 -29.77
N LYS A 530 -14.61 -3.83 -30.23
CA LYS A 530 -14.51 -2.43 -30.65
C LYS A 530 -15.37 -1.49 -29.80
N ILE A 531 -14.85 -0.30 -29.55
CA ILE A 531 -15.61 0.88 -29.13
C ILE A 531 -15.62 1.84 -30.31
N VAL A 532 -16.81 2.20 -30.78
CA VAL A 532 -16.99 2.96 -32.04
C VAL A 532 -17.48 4.37 -31.72
N VAL A 533 -16.77 5.37 -32.22
CA VAL A 533 -17.10 6.80 -32.06
C VAL A 533 -17.21 7.42 -33.43
N ILE A 534 -18.35 8.04 -33.73
CA ILE A 534 -18.65 8.62 -35.03
C ILE A 534 -19.00 10.09 -34.86
N ASP A 535 -18.10 10.99 -35.24
CA ASP A 535 -18.31 12.43 -35.22
C ASP A 535 -18.70 12.95 -36.61
N ASP A 536 -19.97 13.34 -36.72
CA ASP A 536 -20.59 14.01 -37.87
C ASP A 536 -20.35 13.33 -39.25
N PRO A 537 -20.88 12.11 -39.45
CA PRO A 537 -20.52 11.25 -40.58
C PRO A 537 -21.07 11.67 -41.94
N VAL A 538 -21.88 12.72 -42.00
CA VAL A 538 -22.64 13.14 -43.20
C VAL A 538 -22.33 14.59 -43.60
N SER A 539 -21.20 15.13 -43.18
CA SER A 539 -20.76 16.47 -43.55
C SER A 539 -20.48 16.55 -45.06
N SER A 540 -21.06 17.55 -45.73
CA SER A 540 -20.86 17.84 -47.15
C SER A 540 -21.25 16.69 -48.11
N MET A 541 -22.16 15.81 -47.69
CA MET A 541 -22.71 14.69 -48.49
C MET A 541 -24.09 15.01 -49.08
N ASP A 542 -24.44 14.36 -50.18
CA ASP A 542 -25.77 14.42 -50.79
C ASP A 542 -26.77 13.46 -50.11
N SER A 543 -28.02 13.46 -50.60
CA SER A 543 -29.11 12.70 -49.98
C SER A 543 -28.96 11.17 -50.14
N SER A 544 -28.39 10.70 -51.26
CA SER A 544 -28.15 9.27 -51.51
C SER A 544 -27.02 8.73 -50.64
N ALA A 545 -25.90 9.45 -50.54
CA ALA A 545 -24.81 9.09 -49.64
C ALA A 545 -25.26 9.08 -48.18
N LEU A 546 -26.05 10.07 -47.76
CA LEU A 546 -26.61 10.13 -46.41
C LEU A 546 -27.46 8.88 -46.09
N PHE A 547 -28.30 8.42 -47.02
CA PHE A 547 -29.12 7.22 -46.81
C PHE A 547 -28.28 5.96 -46.60
N ILE A 548 -27.23 5.78 -47.41
CA ILE A 548 -26.30 4.65 -47.28
C ILE A 548 -25.55 4.73 -45.94
N VAL A 549 -24.99 5.89 -45.59
CA VAL A 549 -24.35 6.10 -44.28
C VAL A 549 -25.30 5.78 -43.13
N SER A 550 -26.55 6.21 -43.20
CA SER A 550 -27.58 5.92 -42.20
C SER A 550 -27.84 4.42 -42.07
N ALA A 551 -27.94 3.69 -43.18
CA ALA A 551 -28.14 2.25 -43.18
C ALA A 551 -26.95 1.49 -42.53
N LEU A 552 -25.72 1.86 -42.88
CA LEU A 552 -24.51 1.26 -42.31
C LEU A 552 -24.37 1.56 -40.81
N VAL A 553 -24.75 2.76 -40.37
CA VAL A 553 -24.79 3.10 -38.94
C VAL A 553 -25.84 2.28 -38.19
N ARG A 554 -27.04 2.06 -38.77
CA ARG A 554 -28.06 1.18 -38.16
C ARG A 554 -27.59 -0.26 -38.02
N GLU A 555 -26.85 -0.79 -38.98
CA GLU A 555 -26.22 -2.11 -38.85
C GLU A 555 -25.23 -2.13 -37.66
N MET A 556 -24.34 -1.14 -37.54
CA MET A 556 -23.41 -1.05 -36.40
C MET A 556 -24.13 -0.94 -35.05
N LEU A 557 -25.25 -0.19 -34.99
CA LEU A 557 -26.13 -0.12 -33.82
C LEU A 557 -26.72 -1.50 -33.49
N GLY A 558 -27.18 -2.24 -34.51
CA GLY A 558 -27.69 -3.60 -34.38
C GLY A 558 -26.67 -4.56 -33.79
N VAL A 559 -25.45 -4.58 -34.34
CA VAL A 559 -24.32 -5.38 -33.83
C VAL A 559 -24.01 -5.03 -32.38
N CYS A 560 -24.05 -3.75 -32.00
CA CYS A 560 -23.85 -3.35 -30.61
C CYS A 560 -24.97 -3.83 -29.68
N SER A 561 -26.22 -3.74 -30.13
CA SER A 561 -27.38 -4.19 -29.36
C SER A 561 -27.42 -5.70 -29.08
N ASN A 562 -26.72 -6.51 -29.88
CA ASN A 562 -26.60 -7.95 -29.67
C ASN A 562 -25.86 -8.32 -28.37
N ASN A 563 -25.13 -7.38 -27.76
CA ASN A 563 -24.49 -7.56 -26.45
C ASN A 563 -25.48 -7.47 -25.27
N VAL A 564 -26.71 -7.02 -25.50
CA VAL A 564 -27.73 -6.83 -24.45
C VAL A 564 -29.08 -7.49 -24.76
N ARG A 565 -29.37 -7.78 -26.03
CA ARG A 565 -30.60 -8.47 -26.46
C ARG A 565 -30.46 -10.00 -26.40
N LEU A 566 -31.52 -10.67 -25.96
CA LEU A 566 -31.60 -12.14 -25.81
C LEU A 566 -32.38 -12.83 -26.95
N GLU A 567 -32.97 -12.07 -27.88
CA GLU A 567 -33.84 -12.56 -28.97
C GLU A 567 -33.17 -12.43 -30.35
N ASP A 568 -33.87 -12.85 -31.42
CA ASP A 568 -33.39 -12.90 -32.81
C ASP A 568 -32.65 -11.63 -33.26
N HIS A 569 -31.46 -11.84 -33.80
CA HIS A 569 -30.55 -10.79 -34.23
C HIS A 569 -30.78 -10.45 -35.71
N GLU A 570 -31.25 -9.24 -36.00
CA GLU A 570 -31.37 -8.73 -37.38
C GLU A 570 -30.01 -8.70 -38.10
N TYR A 571 -28.95 -8.38 -37.35
CA TYR A 571 -27.57 -8.30 -37.84
C TYR A 571 -26.67 -9.25 -37.05
N LYS A 572 -25.71 -9.91 -37.72
CA LYS A 572 -24.82 -10.91 -37.09
C LYS A 572 -23.60 -10.26 -36.42
N GLY A 573 -23.22 -10.79 -35.26
CA GLY A 573 -21.97 -10.45 -34.54
C GLY A 573 -22.19 -9.63 -33.26
N LYS A 574 -21.19 -9.64 -32.38
CA LYS A 574 -21.19 -8.94 -31.07
C LYS A 574 -19.95 -8.07 -30.83
N TYR A 575 -19.16 -7.83 -31.88
CA TYR A 575 -17.82 -7.23 -31.79
C TYR A 575 -17.82 -5.71 -31.53
N ILE A 576 -18.98 -5.04 -31.51
CA ILE A 576 -19.10 -3.62 -31.11
C ILE A 576 -19.64 -3.58 -29.69
N GLN A 577 -18.78 -3.36 -28.70
CA GLN A 577 -19.17 -3.40 -27.29
C GLN A 577 -19.79 -2.09 -26.81
N GLN A 578 -19.48 -0.98 -27.49
CA GLN A 578 -20.04 0.33 -27.19
C GLN A 578 -19.97 1.26 -28.40
N ILE A 579 -20.98 2.08 -28.62
CA ILE A 579 -21.06 3.00 -29.75
C ILE A 579 -21.54 4.40 -29.35
N PHE A 580 -20.92 5.41 -29.97
CA PHE A 580 -21.15 6.84 -29.74
C PHE A 580 -21.32 7.53 -31.10
N ILE A 581 -22.46 8.19 -31.31
CA ILE A 581 -22.77 8.88 -32.57
C ILE A 581 -23.08 10.33 -32.26
N LEU A 582 -22.27 11.22 -32.80
CA LEU A 582 -22.36 12.66 -32.59
C LEU A 582 -22.72 13.33 -33.92
N THR A 583 -23.73 14.19 -33.93
CA THR A 583 -24.12 14.89 -35.17
C THR A 583 -24.87 16.19 -34.89
N HIS A 584 -24.86 17.07 -35.89
CA HIS A 584 -25.73 18.24 -35.94
C HIS A 584 -26.84 18.12 -36.99
N ASN A 585 -26.78 17.09 -37.84
CA ASN A 585 -27.73 16.89 -38.93
C ASN A 585 -28.99 16.22 -38.39
N ALA A 586 -30.08 16.99 -38.33
CA ALA A 586 -31.37 16.53 -37.81
C ALA A 586 -31.99 15.39 -38.63
N PHE A 587 -31.77 15.38 -39.94
CA PHE A 587 -32.30 14.33 -40.81
C PHE A 587 -31.59 13.00 -40.55
N PHE A 588 -30.25 12.98 -40.64
CA PHE A 588 -29.43 11.82 -40.31
C PHE A 588 -29.69 11.28 -38.89
N HIS A 589 -29.76 12.18 -37.90
CA HIS A 589 -30.06 11.78 -36.53
C HIS A 589 -31.40 11.04 -36.43
N ARG A 590 -32.46 11.54 -37.08
CA ARG A 590 -33.77 10.88 -37.07
C ARG A 590 -33.75 9.52 -37.78
N GLU A 591 -33.05 9.44 -38.91
CA GLU A 591 -32.93 8.19 -39.70
C GLU A 591 -32.31 7.04 -38.89
N ILE A 592 -31.37 7.32 -37.98
CA ILE A 592 -30.71 6.30 -37.17
C ILE A 592 -31.35 6.09 -35.78
N THR A 593 -32.25 7.00 -35.35
CA THR A 593 -32.85 6.97 -34.00
C THR A 593 -34.33 6.58 -33.95
N TYR A 594 -35.00 6.46 -35.10
CA TYR A 594 -36.45 6.20 -35.23
C TYR A 594 -37.00 5.14 -34.26
N ASN A 595 -36.33 4.00 -34.09
CA ASN A 595 -36.76 2.91 -33.20
C ASN A 595 -35.96 2.83 -31.88
N GLN A 596 -35.01 3.74 -31.65
CA GLN A 596 -34.04 3.66 -30.55
C GLN A 596 -34.56 4.28 -29.25
N VAL A 597 -35.55 5.18 -29.32
CA VAL A 597 -36.12 5.86 -28.15
C VAL A 597 -36.71 4.85 -27.15
N SER A 598 -37.40 3.82 -27.65
CA SER A 598 -38.03 2.76 -26.86
C SER A 598 -37.03 1.90 -26.03
N HIS A 599 -35.74 1.93 -26.37
CA HIS A 599 -34.72 1.08 -25.76
C HIS A 599 -34.03 1.73 -24.55
N TYR A 600 -34.83 2.17 -23.58
CA TYR A 600 -34.36 2.94 -22.42
C TYR A 600 -33.16 2.31 -21.69
N ARG A 601 -33.17 0.98 -21.51
CA ARG A 601 -32.18 0.29 -20.67
C ARG A 601 -30.75 0.35 -21.19
N TYR A 602 -30.51 0.51 -22.49
CA TYR A 602 -29.16 0.44 -23.06
C TYR A 602 -28.85 1.51 -24.11
N VAL A 603 -29.83 2.35 -24.46
CA VAL A 603 -29.68 3.53 -25.32
C VAL A 603 -29.77 4.80 -24.48
N THR A 604 -28.88 5.76 -24.73
CA THR A 604 -28.95 7.10 -24.13
C THR A 604 -28.85 8.20 -25.18
N PHE A 605 -29.71 9.20 -25.03
CA PHE A 605 -29.70 10.42 -25.83
C PHE A 605 -29.12 11.57 -25.01
N PHE A 606 -28.27 12.36 -25.64
CA PHE A 606 -27.62 13.52 -25.07
C PHE A 606 -27.80 14.73 -25.98
N LYS A 607 -28.08 15.88 -25.39
CA LYS A 607 -28.13 17.17 -26.06
C LYS A 607 -26.92 17.99 -25.65
N VAL A 608 -26.11 18.35 -26.64
CA VAL A 608 -24.91 19.17 -26.44
C VAL A 608 -25.29 20.64 -26.64
N ASN A 609 -25.24 21.42 -25.57
CA ASN A 609 -25.63 22.82 -25.52
C ASN A 609 -24.40 23.70 -25.31
N LYS A 610 -24.41 24.92 -25.86
CA LYS A 610 -23.39 25.93 -25.59
C LYS A 610 -24.06 27.28 -25.29
N LYS A 611 -23.76 27.84 -24.13
CA LYS A 611 -24.27 29.15 -23.68
C LYS A 611 -23.13 29.94 -23.06
N ASN A 612 -22.99 31.21 -23.44
CA ASN A 612 -21.92 32.10 -22.93
C ASN A 612 -20.52 31.49 -23.09
N ASN A 613 -20.28 30.81 -24.21
CA ASN A 613 -19.05 30.07 -24.52
C ASN A 613 -18.73 28.86 -23.59
N ILE A 614 -19.67 28.45 -22.73
CA ILE A 614 -19.57 27.27 -21.90
C ILE A 614 -20.48 26.19 -22.49
N SER A 615 -19.90 25.03 -22.75
CA SER A 615 -20.59 23.86 -23.28
C SER A 615 -21.02 22.94 -22.14
N SER A 616 -22.18 22.31 -22.28
CA SER A 616 -22.79 21.40 -21.30
C SER A 616 -23.48 20.25 -22.03
N ILE A 617 -23.62 19.11 -21.35
CA ILE A 617 -24.27 17.92 -21.88
C ILE A 617 -25.50 17.59 -21.03
N GLU A 618 -26.66 17.65 -21.66
CA GLU A 618 -27.94 17.36 -21.04
C GLU A 618 -28.39 15.95 -21.44
N LYS A 619 -28.66 15.08 -20.46
CA LYS A 619 -29.20 13.75 -20.71
C LYS A 619 -30.69 13.86 -21.03
N CYS A 620 -31.12 13.33 -22.17
CA CYS A 620 -32.50 13.44 -22.63
C CYS A 620 -33.38 12.31 -22.07
N VAL A 621 -33.72 12.44 -20.79
CA VAL A 621 -34.60 11.50 -20.05
C VAL A 621 -35.81 12.25 -19.51
N ILE A 622 -36.99 11.63 -19.61
CA ILE A 622 -38.19 12.02 -18.88
C ILE A 622 -38.27 11.09 -17.67
N GLU A 623 -38.16 11.66 -16.47
CA GLU A 623 -38.24 10.91 -15.21
C GLU A 623 -39.67 10.44 -14.94
N ALA A 624 -39.83 9.23 -14.44
CA ALA A 624 -41.12 8.69 -14.04
C ALA A 624 -41.72 9.55 -12.91
N THR A 625 -42.92 10.11 -13.14
CA THR A 625 -43.58 10.97 -12.15
C THR A 625 -44.51 10.20 -11.21
N LYS A 626 -44.84 8.96 -11.56
CA LYS A 626 -45.69 8.05 -10.76
C LYS A 626 -45.03 6.69 -10.59
N VAL A 627 -45.40 5.99 -9.52
CA VAL A 627 -44.84 4.66 -9.15
C VAL A 627 -45.07 3.58 -10.22
N SER A 628 -46.10 3.74 -11.05
CA SER A 628 -46.41 2.84 -12.16
C SER A 628 -45.74 3.21 -13.49
N GLU A 629 -45.17 4.41 -13.59
CA GLU A 629 -44.48 4.90 -14.79
C GLU A 629 -43.00 4.46 -14.77
N LYS A 630 -42.39 4.42 -15.95
CA LYS A 630 -40.95 4.14 -16.12
C LYS A 630 -40.28 5.36 -16.72
N ASP A 631 -39.01 5.56 -16.40
CA ASP A 631 -38.22 6.57 -17.08
C ASP A 631 -38.13 6.27 -18.58
N ARG A 632 -38.15 7.32 -19.39
CA ARG A 632 -38.19 7.22 -20.86
C ARG A 632 -37.13 8.09 -21.48
N ASN A 633 -36.55 7.61 -22.58
CA ASN A 633 -35.71 8.49 -23.39
C ASN A 633 -36.61 9.46 -24.16
N PHE A 634 -36.06 10.61 -24.51
CA PHE A 634 -36.66 11.41 -25.58
C PHE A 634 -35.63 11.83 -26.62
N ASN A 635 -36.09 11.97 -27.86
CA ASN A 635 -35.24 12.47 -28.93
C ASN A 635 -35.13 14.01 -28.85
N PRO A 636 -33.92 14.58 -28.76
CA PRO A 636 -33.73 16.04 -28.75
C PRO A 636 -34.10 16.70 -30.09
N VAL A 637 -34.16 15.93 -31.18
CA VAL A 637 -34.58 16.39 -32.51
C VAL A 637 -36.07 16.13 -32.68
N GLN A 638 -36.87 17.18 -32.53
CA GLN A 638 -38.32 17.09 -32.74
C GLN A 638 -38.70 17.72 -34.08
N ASN A 639 -39.54 17.02 -34.84
CA ASN A 639 -40.23 17.64 -35.96
C ASN A 639 -41.38 18.52 -35.44
N SER A 640 -41.86 19.45 -36.27
CA SER A 640 -42.91 20.40 -35.87
C SER A 640 -44.20 19.74 -35.41
N TYR A 641 -44.49 18.51 -35.88
CA TYR A 641 -45.67 17.76 -35.48
C TYR A 641 -45.52 17.16 -34.08
N ALA A 642 -44.40 16.49 -33.78
CA ALA A 642 -44.08 15.96 -32.45
C ALA A 642 -44.00 17.08 -31.39
N ALA A 643 -43.57 18.28 -31.78
CA ALA A 643 -43.60 19.45 -30.90
C ALA A 643 -45.03 19.83 -30.49
N LEU A 644 -46.02 19.73 -31.39
CA LEU A 644 -47.43 19.98 -31.05
C LEU A 644 -47.94 18.98 -30.00
N TRP A 645 -47.62 17.70 -30.12
CA TRP A 645 -48.04 16.69 -29.15
C TRP A 645 -47.41 16.92 -27.77
N ARG A 646 -46.14 17.35 -27.72
CA ARG A 646 -45.53 17.79 -26.45
C ARG A 646 -46.16 19.04 -25.85
N GLU A 647 -46.48 20.04 -26.68
CA GLU A 647 -47.22 21.21 -26.22
C GLU A 647 -48.60 20.79 -25.69
N TYR A 648 -49.28 19.89 -26.40
CA TYR A 648 -50.55 19.32 -25.98
C TYR A 648 -50.43 18.69 -24.60
N GLU A 649 -49.41 17.87 -24.33
CA GLU A 649 -49.19 17.24 -23.01
C GLU A 649 -48.93 18.24 -21.88
N LYS A 650 -48.15 19.30 -22.14
CA LYS A 650 -47.70 20.24 -21.10
C LYS A 650 -48.68 21.37 -20.78
N LEU A 651 -49.67 21.61 -21.64
CA LEU A 651 -50.59 22.74 -21.48
C LEU A 651 -51.73 22.39 -20.51
N ASP A 652 -51.79 23.14 -19.41
CA ASP A 652 -52.85 23.05 -18.41
C ASP A 652 -53.86 24.22 -18.49
N ALA A 653 -53.80 25.01 -19.57
CA ALA A 653 -54.70 26.12 -19.83
C ALA A 653 -55.63 25.82 -21.04
N PRO A 654 -56.97 25.93 -20.90
CA PRO A 654 -57.93 25.52 -21.93
C PRO A 654 -57.73 26.17 -23.31
N ILE A 655 -57.52 27.49 -23.36
CA ILE A 655 -57.38 28.23 -24.62
C ILE A 655 -56.11 27.83 -25.40
N PRO A 656 -54.90 27.85 -24.81
CA PRO A 656 -53.70 27.32 -25.46
C PRO A 656 -53.85 25.85 -25.87
N LEU A 657 -54.44 25.00 -25.02
CA LEU A 657 -54.63 23.58 -25.31
C LEU A 657 -55.52 23.38 -26.55
N MET A 658 -56.62 24.11 -26.65
CA MET A 658 -57.53 24.06 -27.79
C MET A 658 -56.85 24.48 -29.11
N ASN A 659 -55.99 25.51 -29.05
CA ASN A 659 -55.20 25.92 -30.22
C ASN A 659 -54.24 24.83 -30.70
N VAL A 660 -53.62 24.10 -29.78
CA VAL A 660 -52.73 22.98 -30.12
C VAL A 660 -53.53 21.79 -30.66
N ILE A 661 -54.64 21.43 -30.01
CA ILE A 661 -55.59 20.38 -30.48
C ILE A 661 -56.00 20.65 -31.93
N ARG A 662 -56.42 21.89 -32.24
CA ARG A 662 -56.80 22.29 -33.59
C ARG A 662 -55.66 22.02 -34.60
N ARG A 663 -54.45 22.49 -34.30
CA ARG A 663 -53.28 22.33 -35.18
C ARG A 663 -52.94 20.85 -35.39
N ILE A 664 -53.11 20.01 -34.37
CA ILE A 664 -52.90 18.57 -34.48
C ILE A 664 -53.97 17.94 -35.39
N LEU A 665 -55.26 18.23 -35.17
CA LEU A 665 -56.34 17.68 -36.00
C LEU A 665 -56.21 18.12 -37.46
N GLU A 666 -55.92 19.40 -37.70
CA GLU A 666 -55.68 19.96 -39.04
C GLU A 666 -54.50 19.26 -39.73
N TYR A 667 -53.35 19.18 -39.07
CA TYR A 667 -52.15 18.58 -39.65
C TYR A 667 -52.33 17.08 -39.90
N TYR A 668 -52.89 16.34 -38.94
CA TYR A 668 -53.02 14.90 -39.06
C TYR A 668 -54.14 14.49 -40.01
N PHE A 669 -55.39 14.87 -39.72
CA PHE A 669 -56.52 14.38 -40.49
C PHE A 669 -56.61 15.03 -41.87
N LEU A 670 -56.35 16.33 -42.00
CA LEU A 670 -56.49 17.00 -43.30
C LEU A 670 -55.23 16.88 -44.16
N GLN A 671 -54.04 17.10 -43.60
CA GLN A 671 -52.81 17.14 -44.41
C GLN A 671 -52.17 15.76 -44.59
N LEU A 672 -52.01 14.97 -43.52
CA LEU A 672 -51.38 13.65 -43.60
C LEU A 672 -52.33 12.55 -44.10
N CYS A 673 -53.53 12.46 -43.52
CA CYS A 673 -54.52 11.44 -43.90
C CYS A 673 -55.35 11.84 -45.13
N GLY A 674 -55.40 13.14 -45.46
CA GLY A 674 -56.12 13.63 -46.65
C GLY A 674 -57.64 13.65 -46.53
N PHE A 675 -58.21 13.70 -45.32
CA PHE A 675 -59.66 13.81 -45.13
C PHE A 675 -60.16 15.20 -45.54
N GLU A 676 -61.35 15.26 -46.14
CA GLU A 676 -62.09 16.52 -46.25
C GLU A 676 -62.67 16.91 -44.90
N SER A 677 -62.58 18.20 -44.54
CA SER A 677 -63.00 18.70 -43.23
C SER A 677 -64.49 18.48 -42.93
N SER A 678 -65.35 18.54 -43.95
CA SER A 678 -66.78 18.25 -43.86
C SER A 678 -67.05 16.77 -43.56
N VAL A 679 -66.32 15.87 -44.22
CA VAL A 679 -66.42 14.41 -44.04
C VAL A 679 -65.94 14.03 -42.65
N LEU A 680 -64.80 14.56 -42.20
CA LEU A 680 -64.29 14.38 -40.83
C LEU A 680 -65.35 14.84 -39.80
N SER A 681 -65.87 16.06 -39.98
CA SER A 681 -66.82 16.65 -39.04
C SER A 681 -68.11 15.82 -38.93
N ASN A 682 -68.71 15.44 -40.06
CA ASN A 682 -69.96 14.68 -40.07
C ASN A 682 -69.76 13.28 -39.48
N THR A 683 -68.68 12.59 -39.87
CA THR A 683 -68.39 11.23 -39.40
C THR A 683 -68.23 11.19 -37.88
N VAL A 684 -67.45 12.13 -37.34
CA VAL A 684 -67.21 12.20 -35.89
C VAL A 684 -68.49 12.55 -35.13
N LEU A 685 -69.24 13.57 -35.58
CA LEU A 685 -70.44 14.02 -34.88
C LEU A 685 -71.58 12.99 -34.93
N GLU A 686 -71.78 12.30 -36.05
CA GLU A 686 -72.79 11.24 -36.15
C GLU A 686 -72.46 10.06 -35.23
N ALA A 687 -71.20 9.63 -35.21
CA ALA A 687 -70.76 8.53 -34.36
C ALA A 687 -70.82 8.88 -32.87
N LEU A 688 -70.38 10.08 -32.46
CA LEU A 688 -70.51 10.54 -31.07
C LEU A 688 -71.98 10.68 -30.66
N LYS A 689 -72.84 11.20 -31.54
CA LYS A 689 -74.29 11.29 -31.27
C LYS A 689 -74.90 9.91 -31.06
N LYS A 690 -74.50 8.93 -31.87
CA LYS A 690 -74.95 7.54 -31.71
C LYS A 690 -74.49 6.95 -30.37
N GLN A 691 -73.21 7.11 -30.02
CA GLN A 691 -72.66 6.66 -28.73
C GLN A 691 -73.43 7.25 -27.54
N ILE A 692 -73.70 8.56 -27.56
CA ILE A 692 -74.45 9.24 -26.49
C ILE A 692 -75.88 8.71 -26.37
N MET A 693 -76.55 8.45 -27.50
CA MET A 693 -77.91 7.89 -27.50
C MET A 693 -77.94 6.44 -27.00
N ASP A 694 -76.93 5.65 -27.34
CA ASP A 694 -76.79 4.25 -26.90
C ASP A 694 -76.46 4.18 -25.39
N GLU A 695 -75.60 5.08 -24.88
CA GLU A 695 -75.22 5.17 -23.45
C GLU A 695 -76.37 5.68 -22.55
N ALA A 696 -77.25 6.53 -23.09
CA ALA A 696 -78.35 7.10 -22.32
C ALA A 696 -79.42 6.07 -21.90
N ALA A 697 -79.55 4.92 -22.58
CA ALA A 697 -80.42 3.78 -22.23
C ALA A 697 -81.82 4.14 -21.67
N GLY A 698 -82.45 5.23 -22.14
CA GLY A 698 -83.75 5.73 -21.69
C GLY A 698 -83.75 6.90 -20.70
N GLY A 699 -82.59 7.43 -20.30
CA GLY A 699 -82.40 8.68 -19.54
C GLY A 699 -82.25 9.92 -20.43
N VAL A 700 -81.99 11.08 -19.81
CA VAL A 700 -81.69 12.34 -20.53
C VAL A 700 -80.26 12.26 -21.08
N PRO A 701 -80.02 12.36 -22.40
CA PRO A 701 -78.68 12.26 -22.97
C PRO A 701 -77.83 13.50 -22.62
N ASP A 702 -76.57 13.28 -22.24
CA ASP A 702 -75.58 14.34 -22.03
C ASP A 702 -74.86 14.66 -23.35
N TYR A 703 -75.18 15.80 -23.94
CA TYR A 703 -74.57 16.27 -25.19
C TYR A 703 -73.28 17.08 -24.99
N THR A 704 -72.74 17.18 -23.76
CA THR A 704 -71.53 17.97 -23.49
C THR A 704 -70.36 17.58 -24.39
N LYS A 705 -70.05 16.28 -24.52
CA LYS A 705 -69.00 15.79 -25.43
C LYS A 705 -69.28 16.09 -26.90
N TYR A 706 -70.54 16.00 -27.33
CA TYR A 706 -70.95 16.29 -28.70
C TYR A 706 -70.76 17.77 -29.04
N HIS A 707 -71.18 18.67 -28.15
CA HIS A 707 -71.01 20.11 -28.34
C HIS A 707 -69.54 20.52 -28.33
N LEU A 708 -68.73 19.90 -27.47
CA LEU A 708 -67.29 20.17 -27.43
C LEU A 708 -66.59 19.67 -28.71
N ALA A 709 -66.94 18.48 -29.20
CA ALA A 709 -66.42 17.97 -30.47
C ALA A 709 -66.84 18.86 -31.64
N GLN A 710 -68.11 19.30 -31.65
CA GLN A 710 -68.64 20.21 -32.66
C GLN A 710 -67.88 21.55 -32.66
N ALA A 711 -67.61 22.10 -31.47
CA ALA A 711 -66.77 23.28 -31.32
C ALA A 711 -65.38 23.03 -31.91
N MET A 712 -64.68 21.97 -31.45
CA MET A 712 -63.33 21.62 -31.92
C MET A 712 -63.24 21.51 -33.45
N LEU A 713 -64.19 20.80 -34.07
CA LEU A 713 -64.23 20.54 -35.51
C LEU A 713 -64.67 21.76 -36.32
N SER A 714 -65.53 22.62 -35.77
CA SER A 714 -65.94 23.86 -36.45
C SER A 714 -64.78 24.82 -36.70
N TYR A 715 -63.77 24.81 -35.83
CA TYR A 715 -62.57 25.64 -35.97
C TYR A 715 -61.63 25.15 -37.09
N ILE A 716 -61.70 23.86 -37.44
CA ILE A 716 -60.94 23.26 -38.54
C ILE A 716 -61.51 23.67 -39.90
N ASN A 717 -62.83 23.92 -39.98
CA ASN A 717 -63.54 24.30 -41.21
C ASN A 717 -63.28 25.76 -41.67
N ARG A 718 -62.62 26.61 -40.88
CA ARG A 718 -62.39 28.03 -41.19
C ARG A 718 -60.89 28.31 -41.46
N SER A 719 -60.44 27.97 -42.66
CA SER A 719 -59.07 28.27 -43.12
C SER A 719 -58.86 29.73 -43.55
N ASP A 720 -59.94 30.48 -43.84
CA ASP A 720 -59.84 31.72 -44.62
C ASP A 720 -59.92 33.03 -43.82
N SER A 721 -59.96 33.01 -42.49
CA SER A 721 -59.96 34.23 -41.68
C SER A 721 -58.74 34.32 -40.78
N PHE A 722 -57.67 34.90 -41.30
CA PHE A 722 -56.67 35.57 -40.47
C PHE A 722 -57.36 36.78 -39.81
N ASN A 723 -57.46 36.76 -38.48
CA ASN A 723 -57.89 37.88 -37.63
C ASN A 723 -59.42 38.12 -37.51
N ASP A 724 -60.06 37.43 -36.56
CA ASP A 724 -61.04 38.07 -35.68
C ASP A 724 -60.86 37.51 -34.27
N GLY A 725 -60.97 38.36 -33.25
CA GLY A 725 -60.58 38.07 -31.88
C GLY A 725 -61.14 36.74 -31.35
N LEU A 726 -60.28 35.98 -30.65
CA LEU A 726 -60.64 34.81 -29.87
C LEU A 726 -61.72 35.18 -28.84
N HIS A 727 -62.99 35.09 -29.21
CA HIS A 727 -64.10 35.07 -28.26
C HIS A 727 -64.30 33.63 -27.81
N PHE A 728 -63.32 33.12 -27.06
CA PHE A 728 -63.54 31.94 -26.24
C PHE A 728 -64.25 32.43 -24.99
N VAL A 729 -65.55 32.11 -24.86
CA VAL A 729 -66.22 32.28 -23.58
C VAL A 729 -65.60 31.22 -22.68
N ASP A 730 -65.12 31.62 -21.50
CA ASP A 730 -64.71 30.71 -20.42
C ASP A 730 -65.97 29.99 -19.90
N GLU A 731 -66.51 29.11 -20.75
CA GLU A 731 -67.45 28.08 -20.34
C GLU A 731 -66.63 27.16 -19.43
N SER A 732 -67.15 26.85 -18.25
CA SER A 732 -66.49 26.15 -17.15
C SER A 732 -66.05 24.71 -17.49
N ILE A 733 -65.16 24.57 -18.48
CA ILE A 733 -64.72 23.35 -19.13
C ILE A 733 -63.23 23.20 -18.87
N ASP A 734 -62.85 22.10 -18.24
CA ASP A 734 -61.47 21.85 -17.88
C ASP A 734 -60.66 21.23 -19.04
N CYS A 735 -59.33 21.25 -18.89
CA CYS A 735 -58.42 20.65 -19.86
C CYS A 735 -58.66 19.15 -20.05
N ASP A 736 -59.10 18.42 -19.01
CA ASP A 736 -59.32 16.98 -19.07
C ASP A 736 -60.51 16.64 -19.98
N GLN A 737 -61.56 17.45 -19.98
CA GLN A 737 -62.68 17.36 -20.90
C GLN A 737 -62.24 17.59 -22.36
N TYR A 738 -61.39 18.59 -22.62
CA TYR A 738 -60.80 18.80 -23.95
C TYR A 738 -59.97 17.58 -24.40
N ARG A 739 -59.15 17.02 -23.50
CA ARG A 739 -58.34 15.82 -23.80
C ARG A 739 -59.20 14.60 -24.08
N SER A 740 -60.25 14.37 -23.29
CA SER A 740 -61.18 13.25 -23.44
C SER A 740 -61.92 13.29 -24.78
N VAL A 741 -62.42 14.46 -25.17
CA VAL A 741 -63.11 14.61 -26.45
C VAL A 741 -62.13 14.51 -27.62
N PHE A 742 -60.94 15.11 -27.51
CA PHE A 742 -59.90 14.98 -28.52
C PHE A 742 -59.50 13.51 -28.76
N TYR A 743 -59.34 12.71 -27.69
CA TYR A 743 -59.13 11.26 -27.83
C TYR A 743 -60.30 10.57 -28.54
N SER A 744 -61.54 10.92 -28.18
CA SER A 744 -62.75 10.34 -28.78
C SER A 744 -62.82 10.58 -30.30
N ILE A 745 -62.31 11.72 -30.80
CA ILE A 745 -62.19 11.99 -32.23
C ILE A 745 -61.29 10.95 -32.92
N PHE A 746 -60.12 10.66 -32.34
CA PHE A 746 -59.21 9.64 -32.89
C PHE A 746 -59.78 8.23 -32.81
N ASP A 747 -60.46 7.89 -31.72
CA ASP A 747 -61.04 6.56 -31.52
C ASP A 747 -62.16 6.28 -32.53
N VAL A 748 -63.11 7.23 -32.68
CA VAL A 748 -64.22 7.14 -33.64
C VAL A 748 -63.72 7.07 -35.09
N MET A 749 -62.64 7.77 -35.41
CA MET A 749 -62.02 7.72 -36.74
C MET A 749 -61.16 6.47 -36.95
N ASN A 750 -61.14 5.53 -36.00
CA ASN A 750 -60.30 4.33 -36.01
C ASN A 750 -58.80 4.65 -36.14
N GLN A 751 -58.37 5.80 -35.61
CA GLN A 751 -56.99 6.27 -35.55
C GLN A 751 -56.44 6.28 -34.11
N GLY A 752 -57.08 5.55 -33.20
CA GLY A 752 -56.66 5.45 -31.80
C GLY A 752 -55.23 4.90 -31.63
N GLN A 753 -54.73 4.10 -32.58
CA GLN A 753 -53.34 3.64 -32.58
C GLN A 753 -52.36 4.80 -32.78
N HIS A 754 -52.66 5.75 -33.65
CA HIS A 754 -51.81 6.93 -33.85
C HIS A 754 -51.81 7.82 -32.61
N PHE A 755 -52.98 8.08 -32.03
CA PHE A 755 -53.07 8.83 -30.77
C PHE A 755 -52.23 8.17 -29.68
N ARG A 756 -52.41 6.86 -29.48
CA ARG A 756 -51.60 6.10 -28.54
C ARG A 756 -50.14 6.19 -28.88
N HIS A 757 -49.71 5.98 -30.13
CA HIS A 757 -48.31 6.10 -30.52
C HIS A 757 -47.72 7.49 -30.24
N MET A 758 -48.45 8.58 -30.46
CA MET A 758 -47.94 9.93 -30.18
C MET A 758 -47.87 10.23 -28.67
N MET A 759 -48.82 9.68 -27.89
CA MET A 759 -48.80 9.75 -26.43
C MET A 759 -47.81 8.73 -25.81
N GLU A 760 -47.51 7.64 -26.54
CA GLU A 760 -46.59 6.54 -26.20
C GLU A 760 -45.16 6.77 -26.76
N GLU A 761 -44.94 7.74 -27.63
CA GLU A 761 -43.63 8.39 -27.78
C GLU A 761 -43.32 9.32 -26.59
N ALA A 762 -44.30 9.53 -25.71
CA ALA A 762 -44.12 9.95 -24.32
C ALA A 762 -44.36 8.82 -23.28
N GLU A 763 -44.69 7.60 -23.76
CA GLU A 763 -44.72 6.19 -23.26
C GLU A 763 -43.41 5.43 -22.99
#